data_AF-A0A6I6IRN1-F1
#
_entry.id   AF-A0A6I6IRN1-F1
#
_cell.length_a   1.000
_cell.length_b   1.000
_cell.length_c   1.000
_cell.angle_alpha   90.00
_cell.angle_beta   90.00
_cell.angle_gamma   90.00
#
_symmetry.space_group_name_H-M   'P 1'
#
loop_
_entity.id
_entity.type
_entity.pdbx_description
1 polymer ?
#
loop_
_entity_poly.entity_id
_entity_poly.type
_entity_poly.pdbx_seq_one_letter_code
_entity_poly.pdbx_strand_id
1 'polypeptide(L)'
;MTRLKHTLFAAFFACGLGPAAQAGENVMVVFDGSNSMWGQIDGVAKIEIARNVMDNLLGDWTAERDVGLMAYGHRRRGDCSDIQTLVEPGADNRRDILARINAITPTGKTPLTDAVEQAAIALSYTDRPATVVLISDGLESCERDPCALAEALEQRGVEFTAHVVGFGLGGDEDTASLSCIAEKTGGQFLSASNAEELGAALSAVGTAVARTPDPEPVVEPEPEPEPELPEVTVTGPETAITGSDFAVSWSPVLGKDDYVSIVPAGSEDGTYGNYTVTRDKTEGSLRAPADAGLYELRYVDRSTTATLGAAPIEIVEPEITISAPEGVITGAAFEVSYTGAVNKDDYVTIVPVGADERSYGNYQTVRDKSERTLRAPAEPGLYEVRYILREGNKTMARTSVEVTLAEVTISGPASVQTGQPFTVSYTGAVHEDDYVTIVPLGADEGSYGNYQTVRDRTERDLKAPAEPGMYELRYILREGNKTMASAAIEVTDAQVTLTGPASAVTGAEIDVRWSGAVAQDDYITVVPMGADEGAFGNYILVRDKSEGALRMPAETGMYELRYVLRQGSKTLATHPIEITFPEVTVSGPATAIAGADIRVSWTGTVSENDYINIVPAGADEGAFGSYQLVRDKSELNLQLPGDPGLYELRYVLREGSRTMASQMIEAKQADVTLEAADQLRLGDKLRVSWSGTVGARDYINLVPMGSDEDAFGSYFQVRDKTQNDMKSPDATGLYELRYMLHANNRVLARRTVEVLAADAALNAGASLSAPESAAPGAMVEIGWSVDSDSADQRITIANPDQAIFTWIRAVKTSEGPPVQMQMPDQPGTYELRFLDVSNQAVLARQVITIE
;
A
#
# COMPACT_ATOMS: atom_id res chain seq x y z
N MET A 1 -60.35 0.49 108.11
CA MET A 1 -60.18 1.96 108.16
C MET A 1 -58.95 2.22 107.30
N THR A 2 -58.97 2.83 106.10
CA THR A 2 -59.69 4.00 105.57
C THR A 2 -59.58 3.94 104.03
N ARG A 3 -60.56 4.47 103.28
CA ARG A 3 -60.58 4.54 101.79
C ARG A 3 -59.48 5.47 101.25
N LEU A 4 -58.95 5.21 100.05
CA LEU A 4 -58.46 6.27 99.15
C LEU A 4 -58.61 5.89 97.66
N LYS A 5 -58.89 6.92 96.85
CA LYS A 5 -59.47 6.91 95.49
C LYS A 5 -58.42 6.83 94.37
N HIS A 6 -58.87 6.43 93.18
CA HIS A 6 -58.15 6.53 91.90
C HIS A 6 -57.86 7.98 91.49
N THR A 7 -56.71 8.26 90.87
CA THR A 7 -56.55 9.38 89.92
C THR A 7 -55.44 9.10 88.90
N LEU A 8 -55.79 9.27 87.62
CA LEU A 8 -54.97 9.25 86.40
C LEU A 8 -53.88 10.33 86.45
N PHE A 9 -52.66 10.04 85.99
CA PHE A 9 -51.61 11.05 85.80
C PHE A 9 -51.08 11.00 84.36
N ALA A 10 -51.24 12.10 83.63
CA ALA A 10 -50.68 12.34 82.31
C ALA A 10 -49.18 12.67 82.42
N ALA A 11 -48.36 12.06 81.57
CA ALA A 11 -46.93 12.34 81.50
C ALA A 11 -46.67 13.46 80.48
N PHE A 12 -46.14 14.58 80.97
CA PHE A 12 -45.66 15.73 80.20
C PHE A 12 -44.17 15.51 79.92
N PHE A 13 -43.78 15.30 78.66
CA PHE A 13 -42.38 15.16 78.26
C PHE A 13 -41.82 16.56 77.98
N ALA A 14 -41.01 17.07 78.91
CA ALA A 14 -40.30 18.34 78.75
C ALA A 14 -39.03 18.11 77.93
N CYS A 15 -38.99 18.70 76.73
CA CYS A 15 -37.81 18.75 75.87
C CYS A 15 -36.82 19.76 76.46
N GLY A 16 -35.65 19.31 76.90
CA GLY A 16 -34.56 20.18 77.29
C GLY A 16 -33.77 20.60 76.05
N LEU A 17 -33.79 21.90 75.72
CA LEU A 17 -32.82 22.49 74.79
C LEU A 17 -31.46 22.57 75.48
N GLY A 18 -30.49 21.78 75.01
CA GLY A 18 -29.08 22.04 75.23
C GLY A 18 -28.59 23.13 74.26
N PRO A 19 -27.54 23.90 74.62
CA PRO A 19 -26.97 24.88 73.71
C PRO A 19 -26.34 24.16 72.49
N ALA A 20 -26.63 24.65 71.29
CA ALA A 20 -25.99 24.21 70.06
C ALA A 20 -24.50 24.55 70.12
N ALA A 21 -23.65 23.55 69.92
CA ALA A 21 -22.22 23.77 69.70
C ALA A 21 -22.06 24.49 68.34
N GLN A 22 -21.34 25.61 68.35
CA GLN A 22 -20.92 26.32 67.15
C GLN A 22 -20.03 25.37 66.34
N ALA A 23 -20.49 24.93 65.17
CA ALA A 23 -19.70 24.09 64.27
C ALA A 23 -18.56 24.95 63.70
N GLY A 24 -17.31 24.56 63.95
CA GLY A 24 -16.15 25.19 63.33
C GLY A 24 -16.15 24.94 61.82
N GLU A 25 -15.61 25.88 61.05
CA GLU A 25 -15.46 25.75 59.60
C GLU A 25 -14.53 24.57 59.26
N ASN A 26 -14.96 23.69 58.34
CA ASN A 26 -14.17 22.55 57.90
C ASN A 26 -13.28 22.94 56.72
N VAL A 27 -11.97 22.83 56.88
CA VAL A 27 -10.98 23.18 55.86
C VAL A 27 -10.16 21.97 55.46
N MET A 28 -10.03 21.68 54.16
CA MET A 28 -9.09 20.67 53.65
C MET A 28 -7.94 21.34 52.89
N VAL A 29 -6.71 21.13 53.36
CA VAL A 29 -5.53 21.52 52.58
C VAL A 29 -5.18 20.40 51.62
N VAL A 30 -5.14 20.71 50.31
CA VAL A 30 -4.70 19.79 49.26
C VAL A 30 -3.28 20.18 48.85
N PHE A 31 -2.34 19.27 49.12
CA PHE A 31 -0.91 19.52 48.98
C PHE A 31 -0.31 18.74 47.82
N ASP A 32 0.33 19.46 46.89
CA ASP A 32 1.03 18.88 45.74
C ASP A 32 2.29 18.11 46.16
N GLY A 33 2.28 16.81 45.91
CA GLY A 33 3.42 15.91 46.04
C GLY A 33 3.84 15.31 44.70
N SER A 34 3.49 15.93 43.57
CA SER A 34 3.87 15.47 42.24
C SER A 34 5.36 15.69 41.95
N ASN A 35 5.91 14.97 40.98
CA ASN A 35 7.35 14.98 40.70
C ASN A 35 7.93 16.38 40.36
N SER A 36 7.10 17.34 39.89
CA SER A 36 7.53 18.73 39.61
C SER A 36 7.99 19.48 40.86
N MET A 37 7.53 19.08 42.05
CA MET A 37 7.92 19.69 43.33
C MET A 37 9.40 19.46 43.71
N TRP A 38 10.14 18.65 42.95
CA TRP A 38 11.61 18.58 43.00
C TRP A 38 12.32 19.74 42.27
N GLY A 39 11.58 20.53 41.49
CA GLY A 39 12.07 21.76 40.87
C GLY A 39 12.66 22.70 41.93
N GLN A 40 13.60 23.54 41.52
CA GLN A 40 14.30 24.45 42.42
C GLN A 40 13.91 25.90 42.15
N ILE A 41 13.74 26.67 43.23
CA ILE A 41 13.61 28.12 43.20
C ILE A 41 14.74 28.65 44.07
N ASP A 42 15.57 29.54 43.52
CA ASP A 42 16.76 30.10 44.19
C ASP A 42 17.68 29.04 44.83
N GLY A 43 17.78 27.86 44.21
CA GLY A 43 18.63 26.75 44.63
C GLY A 43 18.06 25.85 45.74
N VAL A 44 16.83 26.09 46.20
CA VAL A 44 16.12 25.25 47.19
C VAL A 44 14.97 24.51 46.48
N ALA A 45 14.74 23.25 46.82
CA ALA A 45 13.65 22.48 46.22
C ALA A 45 12.28 23.05 46.63
N LYS A 46 11.34 23.14 45.69
CA LYS A 46 9.98 23.66 45.93
C LYS A 46 9.29 22.95 47.10
N ILE A 47 9.43 21.62 47.21
CA ILE A 47 8.90 20.84 48.34
C ILE A 47 9.47 21.28 49.71
N GLU A 48 10.74 21.67 49.77
CA GLU A 48 11.35 22.15 51.01
C GLU A 48 10.84 23.54 51.38
N ILE A 49 10.64 24.40 50.39
CA ILE A 49 10.03 25.72 50.58
C ILE A 49 8.58 25.56 51.10
N ALA A 50 7.78 24.73 50.44
CA ALA A 50 6.39 24.49 50.82
C ALA A 50 6.28 23.91 52.25
N ARG A 51 7.15 22.97 52.64
CA ARG A 51 7.22 22.45 54.03
C ARG A 51 7.48 23.55 55.06
N ASN A 52 8.47 24.40 54.80
CA ASN A 52 8.84 25.47 55.72
C ASN A 52 7.72 26.52 55.85
N VAL A 53 7.01 26.82 54.76
CA VAL A 53 5.89 27.78 54.79
C VAL A 53 4.68 27.18 55.52
N MET A 54 4.36 25.90 55.30
CA MET A 54 3.26 25.22 56.00
C MET A 54 3.47 25.15 57.53
N ASP A 55 4.73 25.02 58.00
CA ASP A 55 5.05 25.09 59.43
C ASP A 55 4.70 26.45 60.06
N ASN A 56 4.89 27.54 59.33
CA ASN A 56 4.56 28.88 59.80
C ASN A 56 3.05 29.18 59.74
N LEU A 57 2.33 28.66 58.74
CA LEU A 57 0.92 28.96 58.52
C LEU A 57 -0.06 28.19 59.43
N LEU A 58 0.19 26.89 59.63
CA LEU A 58 -0.80 26.00 60.28
C LEU A 58 -1.11 26.35 61.74
N GLY A 59 -0.33 27.24 62.36
CA GLY A 59 -0.55 27.68 63.73
C GLY A 59 -1.89 28.35 63.96
N ASP A 60 -2.19 29.36 63.17
CA ASP A 60 -3.38 30.19 63.40
C ASP A 60 -4.65 29.49 62.88
N TRP A 61 -4.54 28.64 61.85
CA TRP A 61 -5.70 27.95 61.25
C TRP A 61 -6.21 26.80 62.11
N THR A 62 -5.32 25.94 62.61
CA THR A 62 -5.71 24.73 63.36
C THR A 62 -6.18 25.03 64.79
N ALA A 63 -5.96 26.26 65.28
CA ALA A 63 -6.42 26.72 66.58
C ALA A 63 -7.91 27.12 66.58
N GLU A 64 -8.45 27.51 65.42
CA GLU A 64 -9.81 28.06 65.29
C GLU A 64 -10.75 27.17 64.47
N ARG A 65 -10.22 26.16 63.75
CA ARG A 65 -10.95 25.40 62.72
C ARG A 65 -10.59 23.91 62.69
N ASP A 66 -11.47 23.12 62.09
CA ASP A 66 -11.24 21.70 61.82
C ASP A 66 -10.49 21.55 60.49
N VAL A 67 -9.16 21.38 60.57
CA VAL A 67 -8.28 21.36 59.38
C VAL A 67 -7.82 19.94 59.07
N GLY A 68 -7.99 19.52 57.81
CA GLY A 68 -7.48 18.26 57.26
C GLY A 68 -6.33 18.46 56.27
N LEU A 69 -5.65 17.37 55.93
CA LEU A 69 -4.59 17.33 54.91
C LEU A 69 -4.84 16.18 53.93
N MET A 70 -4.89 16.53 52.66
CA MET A 70 -4.85 15.62 51.52
C MET A 70 -3.59 15.89 50.70
N ALA A 71 -2.99 14.84 50.15
CA ALA A 71 -1.88 14.97 49.21
C ALA A 71 -2.08 14.09 47.99
N TYR A 72 -1.51 14.51 46.87
CA TYR A 72 -1.48 13.71 45.65
C TYR A 72 -0.07 13.55 45.10
N GLY A 73 0.14 12.50 44.30
CA GLY A 73 1.40 12.24 43.60
C GLY A 73 2.57 11.84 44.50
N HIS A 74 2.40 11.63 45.80
CA HIS A 74 3.53 11.41 46.72
C HIS A 74 3.97 9.96 46.91
N ARG A 75 3.37 8.97 46.23
CA ARG A 75 3.66 7.53 46.46
C ARG A 75 3.93 6.72 45.19
N ARG A 76 3.20 6.98 44.09
CA ARG A 76 3.18 6.13 42.90
C ARG A 76 3.49 6.93 41.63
N ARG A 77 4.50 6.48 40.89
CA ARG A 77 4.91 7.13 39.63
C ARG A 77 3.91 6.83 38.52
N GLY A 78 3.41 7.86 37.83
CA GLY A 78 2.56 7.71 36.65
C GLY A 78 1.08 7.40 36.94
N ASP A 79 0.68 7.31 38.20
CA ASP A 79 -0.66 6.87 38.61
C ASP A 79 -1.55 8.08 38.97
N CYS A 80 -2.62 8.30 38.20
CA CYS A 80 -3.59 9.37 38.43
C CYS A 80 -4.52 9.10 39.62
N SER A 81 -4.59 7.87 40.11
CA SER A 81 -5.33 7.52 41.33
C SER A 81 -4.54 7.78 42.62
N ASP A 82 -3.32 8.36 42.52
CA ASP A 82 -2.46 8.59 43.68
C ASP A 82 -2.86 9.82 44.49
N ILE A 83 -4.02 9.74 45.13
CA ILE A 83 -4.55 10.74 46.06
C ILE A 83 -4.75 10.06 47.42
N GLN A 84 -4.46 10.78 48.50
CA GLN A 84 -4.62 10.25 49.86
C GLN A 84 -4.98 11.36 50.85
N THR A 85 -6.06 11.16 51.60
CA THR A 85 -6.27 11.89 52.87
C THR A 85 -5.26 11.40 53.90
N LEU A 86 -4.34 12.28 54.29
CA LEU A 86 -3.27 11.98 55.25
C LEU A 86 -3.70 12.30 56.69
N VAL A 87 -4.56 13.30 56.84
CA VAL A 87 -5.17 13.72 58.11
C VAL A 87 -6.62 14.11 57.82
N GLU A 88 -7.57 13.48 58.50
CA GLU A 88 -8.98 13.84 58.42
C GLU A 88 -9.23 15.21 59.10
N PRO A 89 -10.19 16.02 58.63
CA PRO A 89 -10.51 17.30 59.25
C PRO A 89 -10.88 17.17 60.74
N GLY A 90 -10.28 18.00 61.58
CA GLY A 90 -10.51 18.00 63.01
C GLY A 90 -9.65 19.01 63.77
N ALA A 91 -10.03 19.25 65.02
CA ALA A 91 -9.38 20.22 65.89
C ALA A 91 -7.97 19.78 66.32
N ASP A 92 -7.07 20.74 66.48
CA ASP A 92 -5.68 20.55 66.98
C ASP A 92 -4.80 19.60 66.13
N ASN A 93 -5.12 19.47 64.83
CA ASN A 93 -4.40 18.59 63.90
C ASN A 93 -2.99 19.08 63.51
N ARG A 94 -2.52 20.23 64.02
CA ARG A 94 -1.26 20.87 63.60
C ARG A 94 -0.08 19.91 63.56
N ARG A 95 0.15 19.21 64.67
CA ARG A 95 1.31 18.34 64.85
C ARG A 95 1.30 17.17 63.85
N ASP A 96 0.13 16.60 63.62
CA ASP A 96 -0.05 15.46 62.73
C ASP A 96 0.10 15.89 61.27
N ILE A 97 -0.49 17.02 60.88
CA ILE A 97 -0.34 17.60 59.53
C ILE A 97 1.15 17.86 59.24
N LEU A 98 1.88 18.50 60.14
CA LEU A 98 3.31 18.78 59.92
C LEU A 98 4.16 17.52 59.83
N ALA A 99 3.86 16.50 60.64
CA ALA A 99 4.53 15.21 60.55
C ALA A 99 4.28 14.53 59.19
N ARG A 100 3.06 14.63 58.65
CA ARG A 100 2.69 14.07 57.35
C ARG A 100 3.32 14.82 56.18
N ILE A 101 3.29 16.16 56.17
CA ILE A 101 3.90 16.97 55.10
C ILE A 101 5.42 16.71 55.02
N ASN A 102 6.10 16.59 56.16
CA ASN A 102 7.53 16.30 56.19
C ASN A 102 7.89 14.89 55.66
N ALA A 103 6.93 13.96 55.63
CA ALA A 103 7.11 12.60 55.10
C ALA A 103 6.77 12.47 53.60
N ILE A 104 6.15 13.48 52.99
CA ILE A 104 5.77 13.48 51.57
C ILE A 104 7.02 13.43 50.69
N THR A 105 7.15 12.44 49.80
CA THR A 105 8.25 12.36 48.83
C THR A 105 7.69 12.57 47.42
N PRO A 106 8.06 13.65 46.71
CA PRO A 106 7.46 13.90 45.41
C PRO A 106 7.80 12.82 44.38
N THR A 107 6.78 12.19 43.74
CA THR A 107 6.98 10.95 42.96
C THR A 107 6.15 10.84 41.66
N GLY A 108 4.91 11.32 41.70
CA GLY A 108 3.82 10.93 40.81
C GLY A 108 3.31 12.05 39.91
N LYS A 109 2.14 11.82 39.30
CA LYS A 109 1.42 12.80 38.47
C LYS A 109 0.67 13.82 39.34
N THR A 110 0.04 14.79 38.68
CA THR A 110 -0.73 15.90 39.26
C THR A 110 -2.23 15.71 38.96
N PRO A 111 -2.95 14.77 39.62
CA PRO A 111 -4.40 14.56 39.46
C PRO A 111 -5.19 15.62 40.25
N LEU A 112 -5.02 16.87 39.87
CA LEU A 112 -5.51 18.04 40.59
C LEU A 112 -7.05 18.05 40.74
N THR A 113 -7.75 17.75 39.65
CA THR A 113 -9.20 17.75 39.54
C THR A 113 -9.78 16.70 40.48
N ASP A 114 -9.30 15.47 40.40
CA ASP A 114 -9.74 14.38 41.29
C ASP A 114 -9.42 14.67 42.77
N ALA A 115 -8.32 15.34 43.06
CA ALA A 115 -7.93 15.69 44.43
C ALA A 115 -8.86 16.76 45.03
N VAL A 116 -9.23 17.79 44.27
CA VAL A 116 -10.20 18.81 44.73
C VAL A 116 -11.60 18.19 44.92
N GLU A 117 -12.03 17.30 44.01
CA GLU A 117 -13.31 16.59 44.15
C GLU A 117 -13.33 15.71 45.40
N GLN A 118 -12.27 14.93 45.65
CA GLN A 118 -12.17 14.10 46.86
C GLN A 118 -12.09 14.93 48.13
N ALA A 119 -11.40 16.08 48.10
CA ALA A 119 -11.35 17.01 49.24
C ALA A 119 -12.74 17.58 49.55
N ALA A 120 -13.50 17.99 48.54
CA ALA A 120 -14.87 18.46 48.70
C ALA A 120 -15.77 17.36 49.30
N ILE A 121 -15.69 16.13 48.79
CA ILE A 121 -16.45 14.98 49.31
C ILE A 121 -16.07 14.68 50.77
N ALA A 122 -14.77 14.70 51.11
CA ALA A 122 -14.31 14.46 52.48
C ALA A 122 -14.84 15.51 53.48
N LEU A 123 -15.05 16.74 53.02
CA LEU A 123 -15.66 17.82 53.81
C LEU A 123 -17.19 17.74 53.88
N SER A 124 -17.82 16.81 53.16
CA SER A 124 -19.28 16.73 52.99
C SER A 124 -19.86 18.05 52.43
N TYR A 125 -19.23 18.59 51.38
CA TYR A 125 -19.55 19.91 50.80
C TYR A 125 -21.02 20.13 50.41
N THR A 126 -21.81 19.07 50.19
CA THR A 126 -23.25 19.15 49.90
C THR A 126 -24.11 19.37 51.14
N ASP A 127 -23.58 19.08 52.33
CA ASP A 127 -24.33 19.08 53.59
C ASP A 127 -24.00 20.30 54.47
N ARG A 128 -22.84 20.92 54.27
CA ARG A 128 -22.32 22.03 55.09
C ARG A 128 -21.26 22.86 54.33
N PRO A 129 -21.03 24.13 54.73
CA PRO A 129 -19.93 24.95 54.23
C PRO A 129 -18.59 24.23 54.29
N ALA A 130 -17.85 24.26 53.18
CA ALA A 130 -16.63 23.50 53.00
C ALA A 130 -15.61 24.33 52.23
N THR A 131 -14.42 24.47 52.81
CA THR A 131 -13.32 25.24 52.18
C THR A 131 -12.17 24.32 51.80
N VAL A 132 -11.75 24.37 50.54
CA VAL A 132 -10.55 23.70 50.04
C VAL A 132 -9.45 24.72 49.82
N VAL A 133 -8.23 24.41 50.26
CA VAL A 133 -7.05 25.22 49.98
C VAL A 133 -6.04 24.37 49.23
N LEU A 134 -5.93 24.63 47.93
CA LEU A 134 -5.06 23.90 47.03
C LEU A 134 -3.71 24.61 46.90
N ILE A 135 -2.62 23.88 47.10
CA ILE A 135 -1.24 24.35 46.88
C ILE A 135 -0.67 23.48 45.76
N SER A 136 -0.43 24.07 44.59
CA SER A 136 -0.01 23.35 43.37
C SER A 136 1.12 24.07 42.64
N ASP A 137 2.07 23.32 42.08
CA ASP A 137 3.18 23.86 41.28
C ASP A 137 3.08 23.57 39.78
N GLY A 138 2.02 22.86 39.36
CA GLY A 138 1.83 22.43 37.98
C GLY A 138 0.36 22.26 37.56
N LEU A 139 0.21 22.03 36.26
CA LEU A 139 -1.06 21.75 35.59
C LEU A 139 -1.56 20.32 35.84
N GLU A 140 -2.86 20.15 35.64
CA GLU A 140 -3.51 18.85 35.56
C GLU A 140 -2.84 17.95 34.49
N SER A 141 -2.39 16.75 34.89
CA SER A 141 -1.67 15.79 34.03
C SER A 141 -2.38 14.44 33.88
N CYS A 142 -3.64 14.40 34.29
CA CYS A 142 -4.55 13.26 34.25
C CYS A 142 -5.81 13.50 33.41
N GLU A 143 -5.74 14.48 32.48
CA GLU A 143 -6.71 14.66 31.37
C GLU A 143 -8.16 14.97 31.80
N ARG A 144 -8.36 15.48 33.02
CA ARG A 144 -9.64 16.09 33.45
C ARG A 144 -9.60 17.61 33.31
N ASP A 145 -10.78 18.23 33.24
CA ASP A 145 -10.94 19.69 33.17
C ASP A 145 -11.20 20.28 34.56
N PRO A 146 -10.25 21.07 35.14
CA PRO A 146 -10.42 21.66 36.46
C PRO A 146 -11.52 22.73 36.52
N CYS A 147 -11.77 23.46 35.43
CA CYS A 147 -12.82 24.48 35.37
C CYS A 147 -14.20 23.85 35.44
N ALA A 148 -14.42 22.81 34.63
CA ALA A 148 -15.70 22.10 34.60
C ALA A 148 -16.03 21.45 35.95
N LEU A 149 -15.01 20.94 36.66
CA LEU A 149 -15.22 20.44 38.02
C LEU A 149 -15.57 21.57 38.99
N ALA A 150 -14.84 22.69 38.96
CA ALA A 150 -15.07 23.80 39.87
C ALA A 150 -16.51 24.34 39.76
N GLU A 151 -17.02 24.49 38.53
CA GLU A 151 -18.43 24.82 38.28
C GLU A 151 -19.39 23.79 38.89
N ALA A 152 -19.10 22.49 38.69
CA ALA A 152 -19.94 21.42 39.23
C ALA A 152 -19.90 21.31 40.76
N LEU A 153 -18.79 21.71 41.41
CA LEU A 153 -18.67 21.72 42.87
C LEU A 153 -19.37 22.93 43.48
N GLU A 154 -19.26 24.10 42.86
CA GLU A 154 -20.00 25.30 43.28
C GLU A 154 -21.52 25.08 43.20
N GLN A 155 -22.01 24.54 42.09
CA GLN A 155 -23.45 24.29 41.88
C GLN A 155 -24.07 23.29 42.86
N ARG A 156 -23.27 22.35 43.37
CA ARG A 156 -23.76 21.26 44.23
C ARG A 156 -23.45 21.48 45.72
N GLY A 157 -22.51 22.35 46.04
CA GLY A 157 -22.07 22.61 47.39
C GLY A 157 -22.97 23.59 48.14
N VAL A 158 -23.05 23.44 49.45
CA VAL A 158 -23.54 24.49 50.35
C VAL A 158 -22.35 25.38 50.65
N GLU A 159 -22.25 26.55 50.02
CA GLU A 159 -21.14 27.51 50.22
C GLU A 159 -19.75 26.84 50.11
N PHE A 160 -19.54 26.08 49.03
CA PHE A 160 -18.23 25.51 48.74
C PHE A 160 -17.28 26.61 48.27
N THR A 161 -16.03 26.62 48.71
CA THR A 161 -15.04 27.60 48.24
C THR A 161 -13.68 26.94 48.09
N ALA A 162 -13.05 27.09 46.93
CA ALA A 162 -11.69 26.59 46.69
C ALA A 162 -10.71 27.76 46.50
N HIS A 163 -9.83 27.98 47.47
CA HIS A 163 -8.69 28.87 47.31
C HIS A 163 -7.52 28.12 46.66
N VAL A 164 -6.82 28.77 45.74
CA VAL A 164 -5.72 28.16 44.99
C VAL A 164 -4.46 29.00 45.11
N VAL A 165 -3.38 28.38 45.57
CA VAL A 165 -2.05 28.97 45.63
C VAL A 165 -1.15 28.28 44.60
N GLY A 166 -0.85 29.00 43.51
CA GLY A 166 0.04 28.54 42.46
C GLY A 166 1.50 28.86 42.80
N PHE A 167 2.34 27.84 42.97
CA PHE A 167 3.72 28.01 43.45
C PHE A 167 4.77 27.72 42.37
N GLY A 168 5.50 28.73 41.92
CA GLY A 168 6.59 28.57 40.94
C GLY A 168 6.11 28.06 39.57
N LEU A 169 5.00 28.61 39.07
CA LEU A 169 4.43 28.29 37.76
C LEU A 169 5.34 28.75 36.61
N GLY A 170 5.41 27.97 35.53
CA GLY A 170 6.40 28.14 34.46
C GLY A 170 5.91 28.97 33.25
N GLY A 171 4.62 29.24 33.14
CA GLY A 171 4.03 30.02 32.03
C GLY A 171 2.56 30.45 32.24
N ASP A 172 2.03 31.21 31.28
CA ASP A 172 0.68 31.81 31.35
C ASP A 172 -0.46 30.75 31.31
N GLU A 173 -0.25 29.62 30.64
CA GLU A 173 -1.23 28.51 30.57
C GLU A 173 -1.41 27.80 31.93
N ASP A 174 -0.33 27.65 32.71
CA ASP A 174 -0.36 27.07 34.06
C ASP A 174 -1.26 27.91 35.00
N THR A 175 -1.26 29.22 34.78
CA THR A 175 -1.97 30.19 35.61
C THR A 175 -3.47 30.19 35.31
N ALA A 176 -3.86 30.11 34.03
CA ALA A 176 -5.26 30.17 33.62
C ALA A 176 -6.09 28.98 34.12
N SER A 177 -5.53 27.77 34.13
CA SER A 177 -6.24 26.57 34.60
C SER A 177 -6.44 26.57 36.12
N LEU A 178 -5.43 27.05 36.87
CA LEU A 178 -5.48 27.12 38.33
C LEU A 178 -6.35 28.29 38.82
N SER A 179 -6.34 29.44 38.13
CA SER A 179 -7.14 30.61 38.53
C SER A 179 -8.63 30.33 38.37
N CYS A 180 -9.00 29.60 37.32
CA CYS A 180 -10.38 29.22 37.03
C CYS A 180 -11.07 28.50 38.20
N ILE A 181 -10.36 27.60 38.90
CA ILE A 181 -10.95 26.86 40.04
C ILE A 181 -11.39 27.81 41.15
N ALA A 182 -10.52 28.77 41.48
CA ALA A 182 -10.83 29.78 42.49
C ALA A 182 -11.94 30.73 42.01
N GLU A 183 -11.84 31.21 40.77
CA GLU A 183 -12.84 32.13 40.19
C GLU A 183 -14.26 31.53 40.15
N LYS A 184 -14.36 30.23 39.81
CA LYS A 184 -15.66 29.54 39.68
C LYS A 184 -16.28 29.15 41.02
N THR A 185 -15.50 29.12 42.10
CA THR A 185 -15.97 28.74 43.46
C THR A 185 -15.96 29.91 44.45
N GLY A 186 -15.83 31.15 43.94
CA GLY A 186 -15.74 32.34 44.79
C GLY A 186 -14.47 32.45 45.65
N GLY A 187 -13.49 31.58 45.41
CA GLY A 187 -12.20 31.55 46.10
C GLY A 187 -11.19 32.57 45.59
N GLN A 188 -9.99 32.55 46.16
CA GLN A 188 -8.87 33.42 45.75
C GLN A 188 -7.80 32.61 45.05
N PHE A 189 -7.36 33.09 43.90
CA PHE A 189 -6.14 32.62 43.24
C PHE A 189 -4.98 33.54 43.58
N LEU A 190 -3.90 32.97 44.11
CA LEU A 190 -2.68 33.71 44.46
C LEU A 190 -1.46 32.99 43.88
N SER A 191 -0.64 33.71 43.12
CA SER A 191 0.62 33.20 42.61
C SER A 191 1.78 33.56 43.55
N ALA A 192 2.72 32.64 43.68
CA ALA A 192 3.92 32.83 44.48
C ALA A 192 5.16 32.32 43.72
N SER A 193 6.16 33.17 43.57
CA SER A 193 7.37 32.85 42.81
C SER A 193 8.56 32.47 43.71
N ASN A 194 8.46 32.69 45.02
CA ASN A 194 9.49 32.40 46.02
C ASN A 194 8.88 32.10 47.40
N ALA A 195 9.73 31.76 48.38
CA ALA A 195 9.30 31.38 49.72
C ALA A 195 8.56 32.50 50.48
N GLU A 196 8.95 33.76 50.29
CA GLU A 196 8.33 34.91 50.95
C GLU A 196 6.92 35.17 50.39
N GLU A 197 6.79 35.14 49.06
CA GLU A 197 5.50 35.27 48.36
C GLU A 197 4.56 34.10 48.67
N LEU A 198 5.07 32.87 48.80
CA LEU A 198 4.26 31.71 49.16
C LEU A 198 3.69 31.88 50.58
N GLY A 199 4.50 32.38 51.52
CA GLY A 199 4.04 32.73 52.86
C GLY A 199 2.98 33.83 52.87
N ALA A 200 3.18 34.89 52.08
CA ALA A 200 2.22 35.98 51.96
C ALA A 200 0.90 35.51 51.33
N ALA A 201 0.96 34.70 50.27
CA ALA A 201 -0.21 34.14 49.59
C ALA A 201 -1.05 33.28 50.55
N LEU A 202 -0.40 32.36 51.26
CA LEU A 202 -1.08 31.50 52.22
C LEU A 202 -1.67 32.27 53.41
N SER A 203 -0.99 33.32 53.89
CA SER A 203 -1.55 34.20 54.92
C SER A 203 -2.78 34.99 54.43
N ALA A 204 -2.78 35.40 53.16
CA ALA A 204 -3.92 36.09 52.55
C ALA A 204 -5.12 35.15 52.38
N VAL A 205 -4.90 33.91 51.90
CA VAL A 205 -5.95 32.87 51.91
C VAL A 205 -6.48 32.68 53.32
N GLY A 206 -5.60 32.60 54.32
CA GLY A 206 -6.01 32.43 55.72
C GLY A 206 -6.88 33.55 56.26
N THR A 207 -6.64 34.77 55.81
CA THR A 207 -7.47 35.94 56.16
C THR A 207 -8.80 35.94 55.41
N ALA A 208 -8.83 35.46 54.16
CA ALA A 208 -10.05 35.35 53.36
C ALA A 208 -10.97 34.26 53.91
N VAL A 209 -10.41 33.10 54.27
CA VAL A 209 -11.11 32.03 54.99
C VAL A 209 -11.60 32.51 56.37
N ALA A 210 -10.98 33.55 56.95
CA ALA A 210 -11.40 34.15 58.22
C ALA A 210 -12.47 35.26 58.12
N ARG A 211 -12.93 35.64 56.91
CA ARG A 211 -13.98 36.65 56.72
C ARG A 211 -15.16 36.12 55.93
N THR A 212 -16.02 35.37 56.59
CA THR A 212 -17.43 35.21 56.27
C THR A 212 -18.22 36.07 57.28
N PRO A 213 -18.88 37.17 56.88
CA PRO A 213 -19.71 37.95 57.79
C PRO A 213 -21.08 37.28 57.99
N ASP A 214 -21.51 37.22 59.25
CA ASP A 214 -22.88 37.00 59.73
C ASP A 214 -23.89 37.92 58.96
N PRO A 215 -25.14 37.50 58.68
CA PRO A 215 -26.04 38.27 57.83
C PRO A 215 -26.67 39.44 58.61
N GLU A 216 -26.36 40.67 58.20
CA GLU A 216 -27.15 41.87 58.54
C GLU A 216 -28.22 42.15 57.47
N PRO A 217 -29.40 42.67 57.86
CA PRO A 217 -30.58 42.76 56.99
C PRO A 217 -30.43 43.90 55.98
N VAL A 218 -30.46 43.56 54.69
CA VAL A 218 -30.47 44.56 53.61
C VAL A 218 -31.91 44.99 53.33
N VAL A 219 -32.13 46.29 53.46
CA VAL A 219 -33.35 47.00 53.06
C VAL A 219 -33.40 47.07 51.52
N GLU A 220 -34.49 46.58 50.93
CA GLU A 220 -34.84 46.68 49.50
C GLU A 220 -34.77 48.13 48.97
N PRO A 221 -34.09 48.39 47.83
CA PRO A 221 -34.46 49.49 46.96
C PRO A 221 -35.55 49.04 45.96
N GLU A 222 -36.48 49.95 45.64
CA GLU A 222 -37.59 49.72 44.69
C GLU A 222 -37.11 49.18 43.33
N PRO A 223 -37.88 48.27 42.69
CA PRO A 223 -37.50 47.63 41.45
C PRO A 223 -37.55 48.63 40.27
N GLU A 224 -36.48 48.65 39.47
CA GLU A 224 -36.58 49.10 38.08
C GLU A 224 -37.45 48.09 37.30
N PRO A 225 -38.27 48.53 36.34
CA PRO A 225 -39.11 47.63 35.58
C PRO A 225 -38.26 46.69 34.73
N GLU A 226 -38.33 45.40 35.04
CA GLU A 226 -37.80 44.29 34.26
C GLU A 226 -38.41 44.32 32.85
N PRO A 227 -37.62 44.15 31.77
CA PRO A 227 -38.19 44.05 30.44
C PRO A 227 -39.07 42.79 30.36
N GLU A 228 -40.35 42.95 29.98
CA GLU A 228 -41.25 41.82 29.70
C GLU A 228 -40.62 40.95 28.61
N LEU A 229 -40.06 39.79 29.00
CA LEU A 229 -39.55 38.79 28.09
C LEU A 229 -40.69 38.29 27.19
N PRO A 230 -40.45 38.02 25.90
CA PRO A 230 -41.49 37.50 25.02
C PRO A 230 -41.96 36.12 25.52
N GLU A 231 -43.23 36.03 25.95
CA GLU A 231 -43.82 34.78 26.41
C GLU A 231 -43.99 33.78 25.25
N VAL A 232 -43.31 32.64 25.34
CA VAL A 232 -43.50 31.48 24.46
C VAL A 232 -44.40 30.48 25.16
N THR A 233 -45.47 30.05 24.49
CA THR A 233 -46.29 28.94 24.99
C THR A 233 -45.61 27.63 24.62
N VAL A 234 -45.24 26.81 25.61
CA VAL A 234 -44.76 25.43 25.43
C VAL A 234 -45.89 24.47 25.82
N THR A 235 -46.09 23.39 25.06
CA THR A 235 -47.12 22.39 25.34
C THR A 235 -46.58 20.98 25.09
N GLY A 236 -46.77 20.10 26.07
CA GLY A 236 -46.44 18.68 26.02
C GLY A 236 -47.49 17.85 26.77
N PRO A 237 -47.33 16.52 26.84
CA PRO A 237 -48.21 15.67 27.63
C PRO A 237 -48.02 15.93 29.13
N GLU A 238 -49.06 15.65 29.94
CA GLU A 238 -48.99 15.76 31.42
C GLU A 238 -48.02 14.74 32.03
N THR A 239 -47.89 13.56 31.39
CA THR A 239 -47.00 12.49 31.82
C THR A 239 -46.22 11.91 30.64
N ALA A 240 -44.99 11.45 30.89
CA ALA A 240 -44.22 10.64 29.96
C ALA A 240 -43.50 9.48 30.67
N ILE A 241 -43.29 8.38 29.96
CA ILE A 241 -42.62 7.19 30.51
C ILE A 241 -41.11 7.40 30.42
N THR A 242 -40.37 7.08 31.48
CA THR A 242 -38.90 7.08 31.56
C THR A 242 -38.27 6.49 30.29
N GLY A 243 -37.40 7.23 29.59
CA GLY A 243 -36.72 6.77 28.36
C GLY A 243 -37.57 6.74 27.07
N SER A 244 -38.88 7.02 27.15
CA SER A 244 -39.76 7.12 25.98
C SER A 244 -39.57 8.45 25.24
N ASP A 245 -39.78 8.44 23.93
CA ASP A 245 -39.84 9.66 23.14
C ASP A 245 -41.28 10.20 23.16
N PHE A 246 -41.46 11.49 23.47
CA PHE A 246 -42.76 12.17 23.49
C PHE A 246 -42.74 13.44 22.63
N ALA A 247 -43.92 13.88 22.20
CA ALA A 247 -44.07 15.07 21.37
C ALA A 247 -44.20 16.34 22.23
N VAL A 248 -43.60 17.43 21.77
CA VAL A 248 -43.68 18.76 22.37
C VAL A 248 -43.90 19.81 21.28
N SER A 249 -44.62 20.87 21.60
CA SER A 249 -44.91 21.99 20.69
C SER A 249 -44.69 23.34 21.36
N TRP A 250 -44.41 24.36 20.56
CA TRP A 250 -44.12 25.72 21.03
C TRP A 250 -44.59 26.79 20.04
N SER A 251 -44.99 27.96 20.54
CA SER A 251 -45.38 29.12 19.73
C SER A 251 -45.31 30.44 20.51
N PRO A 252 -44.85 31.55 19.90
CA PRO A 252 -44.25 31.65 18.56
C PRO A 252 -42.79 31.13 18.53
N VAL A 253 -42.19 31.03 17.33
CA VAL A 253 -40.75 30.78 17.18
C VAL A 253 -40.02 32.12 17.21
N LEU A 254 -39.16 32.34 18.19
CA LEU A 254 -38.48 33.63 18.41
C LEU A 254 -37.08 33.65 17.80
N GLY A 255 -36.28 32.60 18.01
CA GLY A 255 -34.97 32.40 17.41
C GLY A 255 -34.84 31.03 16.72
N LYS A 256 -34.06 30.97 15.64
CA LYS A 256 -33.84 29.73 14.87
C LYS A 256 -32.89 28.75 15.56
N ASP A 257 -32.06 29.26 16.46
CA ASP A 257 -31.11 28.45 17.22
C ASP A 257 -31.60 28.17 18.65
N ASP A 258 -32.76 28.70 19.03
CA ASP A 258 -33.43 28.41 20.31
C ASP A 258 -33.77 26.92 20.40
N TYR A 259 -34.05 26.45 21.61
CA TYR A 259 -34.37 25.05 21.82
C TYR A 259 -35.41 24.87 22.90
N VAL A 260 -36.13 23.76 22.80
CA VAL A 260 -36.98 23.27 23.88
C VAL A 260 -36.27 22.11 24.56
N SER A 261 -36.11 22.17 25.88
CA SER A 261 -35.45 21.15 26.69
C SER A 261 -36.37 20.64 27.80
N ILE A 262 -36.13 19.41 28.27
CA ILE A 262 -36.72 18.87 29.50
C ILE A 262 -35.67 18.85 30.60
N VAL A 263 -36.00 19.44 31.76
CA VAL A 263 -35.12 19.52 32.93
C VAL A 263 -35.90 19.22 34.22
N PRO A 264 -35.24 18.79 35.31
CA PRO A 264 -35.91 18.59 36.60
C PRO A 264 -36.67 19.86 37.04
N ALA A 265 -37.86 19.70 37.61
CA ALA A 265 -38.68 20.83 38.02
C ALA A 265 -37.94 21.70 39.07
N GLY A 266 -37.97 23.03 38.88
CA GLY A 266 -37.27 23.97 39.77
C GLY A 266 -35.77 24.10 39.54
N SER A 267 -35.22 23.53 38.46
CA SER A 267 -33.81 23.75 38.07
C SER A 267 -33.54 25.23 37.75
N GLU A 268 -32.31 25.70 37.92
CA GLU A 268 -31.93 27.06 37.53
C GLU A 268 -31.97 27.26 36.00
N ASP A 269 -32.16 28.49 35.54
CA ASP A 269 -32.04 28.84 34.12
C ASP A 269 -30.64 28.50 33.59
N GLY A 270 -30.56 28.05 32.33
CA GLY A 270 -29.34 27.49 31.76
C GLY A 270 -29.08 26.01 32.08
N THR A 271 -29.80 25.40 33.03
CA THR A 271 -29.80 23.93 33.17
C THR A 271 -30.30 23.32 31.88
N TYR A 272 -29.60 22.31 31.36
CA TYR A 272 -29.96 21.64 30.12
C TYR A 272 -30.14 20.14 30.34
N GLY A 273 -31.15 19.58 29.69
CA GLY A 273 -31.34 18.14 29.61
C GLY A 273 -31.47 17.72 28.15
N ASN A 274 -32.28 16.70 27.88
CA ASN A 274 -32.63 16.36 26.51
C ASN A 274 -33.31 17.57 25.83
N TYR A 275 -32.94 17.89 24.59
CA TYR A 275 -33.45 19.07 23.91
C TYR A 275 -33.66 18.88 22.41
N THR A 276 -34.53 19.70 21.84
CA THR A 276 -34.76 19.84 20.40
C THR A 276 -34.64 21.30 19.99
N VAL A 277 -33.81 21.58 18.98
CA VAL A 277 -33.64 22.93 18.43
C VAL A 277 -34.87 23.32 17.60
N THR A 278 -35.36 24.54 17.78
CA THR A 278 -36.60 25.08 17.21
C THR A 278 -36.50 25.23 15.69
N ARG A 279 -35.44 25.88 15.18
CA ARG A 279 -35.27 26.23 13.76
C ARG A 279 -36.47 27.00 13.23
N ASP A 280 -37.11 26.52 12.17
CA ASP A 280 -38.37 27.06 11.63
C ASP A 280 -39.58 26.18 12.01
N LYS A 281 -39.45 25.31 13.04
CA LYS A 281 -40.49 24.37 13.48
C LYS A 281 -41.23 24.90 14.71
N THR A 282 -42.46 24.46 14.88
CA THR A 282 -43.31 24.71 16.07
C THR A 282 -43.57 23.45 16.89
N GLU A 283 -42.95 22.32 16.53
CA GLU A 283 -43.08 21.04 17.20
C GLU A 283 -41.79 20.20 17.05
N GLY A 284 -41.60 19.30 18.00
CA GLY A 284 -40.46 18.40 18.06
C GLY A 284 -40.73 17.20 18.97
N SER A 285 -39.68 16.41 19.20
CA SER A 285 -39.75 15.26 20.10
C SER A 285 -38.58 15.32 21.08
N LEU A 286 -38.88 15.01 22.34
CA LEU A 286 -37.94 14.91 23.43
C LEU A 286 -37.97 13.50 24.00
N ARG A 287 -36.84 13.08 24.57
CA ARG A 287 -36.71 11.84 25.32
C ARG A 287 -36.89 12.11 26.80
N ALA A 288 -37.77 11.36 27.43
CA ALA A 288 -37.95 11.37 28.87
C ALA A 288 -36.67 10.91 29.57
N PRO A 289 -36.18 11.65 30.59
CA PRO A 289 -35.02 11.26 31.39
C PRO A 289 -35.17 9.89 32.07
N ALA A 290 -34.06 9.35 32.59
CA ALA A 290 -33.97 8.03 33.22
C ALA A 290 -34.56 7.96 34.65
N ASP A 291 -34.71 9.12 35.30
CA ASP A 291 -35.23 9.21 36.65
C ASP A 291 -36.67 9.73 36.62
N ALA A 292 -37.56 8.99 37.27
CA ALA A 292 -38.94 9.41 37.47
C ALA A 292 -39.02 10.61 38.44
N GLY A 293 -40.01 11.47 38.24
CA GLY A 293 -40.19 12.68 39.03
C GLY A 293 -40.87 13.81 38.28
N LEU A 294 -40.89 15.00 38.88
CA LEU A 294 -41.44 16.20 38.26
C LEU A 294 -40.36 16.90 37.43
N TYR A 295 -40.72 17.24 36.20
CA TYR A 295 -39.87 17.91 35.22
C TYR A 295 -40.62 19.10 34.61
N GLU A 296 -39.87 19.95 33.92
CA GLU A 296 -40.37 21.10 33.18
C GLU A 296 -39.82 21.10 31.76
N LEU A 297 -40.70 21.33 30.79
CA LEU A 297 -40.35 21.63 29.41
C LEU A 297 -40.09 23.12 29.30
N ARG A 298 -38.89 23.52 28.89
CA ARG A 298 -38.46 24.92 28.81
C ARG A 298 -38.11 25.31 27.39
N TYR A 299 -38.69 26.39 26.88
CA TYR A 299 -38.19 27.07 25.68
C TYR A 299 -37.09 28.04 26.11
N VAL A 300 -35.90 27.84 25.59
CA VAL A 300 -34.70 28.57 26.01
C VAL A 300 -34.15 29.35 24.83
N ASP A 301 -33.93 30.65 25.03
CA ASP A 301 -33.17 31.49 24.10
C ASP A 301 -31.71 31.08 24.17
N ARG A 302 -31.17 30.62 23.05
CA ARG A 302 -29.79 30.09 23.01
C ARG A 302 -28.75 31.18 23.28
N SER A 303 -29.04 32.43 22.97
CA SER A 303 -28.08 33.53 23.10
C SER A 303 -27.94 34.05 24.52
N THR A 304 -29.03 34.03 25.29
CA THR A 304 -29.10 34.55 26.66
C THR A 304 -29.23 33.46 27.72
N THR A 305 -29.52 32.22 27.33
CA THR A 305 -29.86 31.07 28.19
C THR A 305 -31.13 31.25 29.03
N ALA A 306 -31.88 32.32 28.80
CA ALA A 306 -33.10 32.63 29.52
C ALA A 306 -34.24 31.70 29.12
N THR A 307 -35.04 31.27 30.10
CA THR A 307 -36.28 30.53 29.85
C THR A 307 -37.39 31.49 29.44
N LEU A 308 -37.88 31.39 28.20
CA LEU A 308 -38.94 32.23 27.63
C LEU A 308 -40.33 31.60 27.70
N GLY A 309 -40.41 30.32 28.06
CA GLY A 309 -41.66 29.59 28.20
C GLY A 309 -41.45 28.27 28.93
N ALA A 310 -42.39 27.87 29.79
CA ALA A 310 -42.29 26.65 30.57
C ALA A 310 -43.63 25.89 30.65
N ALA A 311 -43.57 24.55 30.71
CA ALA A 311 -44.73 23.70 30.97
C ALA A 311 -44.33 22.49 31.86
N PRO A 312 -45.10 22.14 32.89
CA PRO A 312 -44.79 20.99 33.74
C PRO A 312 -45.07 19.65 33.04
N ILE A 313 -44.29 18.63 33.38
CA ILE A 313 -44.48 17.24 32.95
C ILE A 313 -43.99 16.28 34.03
N GLU A 314 -44.75 15.22 34.32
CA GLU A 314 -44.33 14.17 35.25
C GLU A 314 -43.76 12.96 34.51
N ILE A 315 -42.55 12.53 34.88
CA ILE A 315 -41.90 11.35 34.34
C ILE A 315 -42.19 10.16 35.25
N VAL A 316 -42.79 9.11 34.69
CA VAL A 316 -43.20 7.91 35.43
C VAL A 316 -42.38 6.69 35.02
N GLU A 317 -42.22 5.73 35.93
CA GLU A 317 -41.54 4.47 35.62
C GLU A 317 -42.47 3.50 34.87
N PRO A 318 -41.96 2.77 33.85
CA PRO A 318 -42.71 1.74 33.15
C PRO A 318 -42.77 0.43 33.95
N GLU A 319 -43.90 -0.26 33.86
CA GLU A 319 -44.01 -1.66 34.28
C GLU A 319 -43.48 -2.59 33.19
N ILE A 320 -42.27 -3.13 33.40
CA ILE A 320 -41.63 -4.08 32.48
C ILE A 320 -41.62 -5.47 33.11
N THR A 321 -42.02 -6.48 32.35
CA THR A 321 -41.84 -7.89 32.74
C THR A 321 -40.90 -8.58 31.77
N ILE A 322 -40.13 -9.55 32.28
CA ILE A 322 -39.20 -10.36 31.48
C ILE A 322 -39.35 -11.83 31.86
N SER A 323 -39.29 -12.71 30.86
CA SER A 323 -39.40 -14.16 31.00
C SER A 323 -38.29 -14.85 30.20
N ALA A 324 -37.69 -15.86 30.80
CA ALA A 324 -36.66 -16.72 30.21
C ALA A 324 -36.86 -18.16 30.71
N PRO A 325 -36.32 -19.18 30.01
CA PRO A 325 -36.34 -20.56 30.49
C PRO A 325 -35.67 -20.71 31.85
N GLU A 326 -36.13 -21.67 32.67
CA GLU A 326 -35.51 -21.95 33.98
C GLU A 326 -34.08 -22.50 33.84
N GLY A 327 -33.79 -23.22 32.74
CA GLY A 327 -32.48 -23.80 32.47
C GLY A 327 -32.12 -23.82 30.99
N VAL A 328 -30.85 -23.57 30.71
CA VAL A 328 -30.25 -23.59 29.36
C VAL A 328 -28.89 -24.30 29.40
N ILE A 329 -28.39 -24.73 28.25
CA ILE A 329 -27.05 -25.34 28.14
C ILE A 329 -26.03 -24.29 27.69
N THR A 330 -24.79 -24.37 28.18
CA THR A 330 -23.68 -23.46 27.85
C THR A 330 -23.54 -23.29 26.34
N GLY A 331 -23.50 -22.06 25.83
CA GLY A 331 -23.31 -21.75 24.41
C GLY A 331 -24.57 -21.83 23.53
N ALA A 332 -25.68 -22.40 24.03
CA ALA A 332 -26.92 -22.51 23.26
C ALA A 332 -27.67 -21.19 23.16
N ALA A 333 -28.40 -21.04 22.06
CA ALA A 333 -29.36 -19.97 21.88
C ALA A 333 -30.65 -20.27 22.66
N PHE A 334 -31.18 -19.27 23.36
CA PHE A 334 -32.46 -19.38 24.07
C PHE A 334 -33.28 -18.09 23.90
N GLU A 335 -34.60 -18.24 23.93
CA GLU A 335 -35.52 -17.13 23.75
C GLU A 335 -35.82 -16.44 25.08
N VAL A 336 -35.94 -15.12 25.02
CA VAL A 336 -36.32 -14.24 26.11
C VAL A 336 -37.47 -13.37 25.60
N SER A 337 -38.56 -13.32 26.36
CA SER A 337 -39.71 -12.48 26.06
C SER A 337 -39.90 -11.41 27.13
N TYR A 338 -40.48 -10.28 26.73
CA TYR A 338 -40.71 -9.15 27.63
C TYR A 338 -41.94 -8.34 27.20
N THR A 339 -42.58 -7.68 28.17
CA THR A 339 -43.73 -6.80 27.96
C THR A 339 -43.44 -5.40 28.50
N GLY A 340 -44.09 -4.38 27.95
CA GLY A 340 -43.91 -3.00 28.40
C GLY A 340 -42.60 -2.37 27.89
N ALA A 341 -42.06 -2.86 26.78
CA ALA A 341 -40.87 -2.28 26.16
C ALA A 341 -41.10 -0.81 25.81
N VAL A 342 -40.11 0.03 26.13
CA VAL A 342 -40.29 1.48 26.17
C VAL A 342 -39.64 2.14 24.97
N ASN A 343 -38.40 1.76 24.69
CA ASN A 343 -37.63 2.30 23.58
C ASN A 343 -37.02 1.17 22.74
N LYS A 344 -36.94 1.40 21.43
CA LYS A 344 -36.30 0.47 20.48
C LYS A 344 -34.80 0.27 20.77
N ASP A 345 -34.16 1.21 21.45
CA ASP A 345 -32.73 1.18 21.77
C ASP A 345 -32.44 0.44 23.10
N ASP A 346 -33.47 0.11 23.88
CA ASP A 346 -33.36 -0.70 25.09
C ASP A 346 -32.85 -2.10 24.76
N TYR A 347 -32.30 -2.80 25.73
CA TYR A 347 -31.69 -4.10 25.48
C TYR A 347 -31.88 -5.09 26.61
N VAL A 348 -31.83 -6.36 26.25
CA VAL A 348 -31.79 -7.48 27.21
C VAL A 348 -30.39 -8.06 27.25
N THR A 349 -29.92 -8.45 28.43
CA THR A 349 -28.60 -9.08 28.60
C THR A 349 -28.63 -10.20 29.62
N ILE A 350 -27.74 -11.17 29.51
CA ILE A 350 -27.51 -12.22 30.50
C ILE A 350 -26.18 -11.99 31.22
N VAL A 351 -26.20 -12.03 32.56
CA VAL A 351 -25.03 -11.83 33.43
C VAL A 351 -25.05 -12.78 34.62
N PRO A 352 -23.90 -13.07 35.25
CA PRO A 352 -23.88 -13.86 36.48
C PRO A 352 -24.76 -13.23 37.56
N VAL A 353 -25.44 -14.05 38.37
CA VAL A 353 -26.23 -13.55 39.49
C VAL A 353 -25.33 -12.76 40.44
N GLY A 354 -25.76 -11.55 40.81
CA GLY A 354 -25.01 -10.66 41.70
C GLY A 354 -23.96 -9.79 41.00
N ALA A 355 -23.87 -9.80 39.67
CA ALA A 355 -23.05 -8.85 38.92
C ALA A 355 -23.52 -7.40 39.15
N ASP A 356 -22.61 -6.42 38.99
CA ASP A 356 -22.95 -5.01 39.14
C ASP A 356 -24.06 -4.58 38.15
N GLU A 357 -24.87 -3.58 38.47
CA GLU A 357 -26.02 -3.13 37.64
C GLU A 357 -25.61 -2.75 36.20
N ARG A 358 -24.36 -2.30 36.00
CA ARG A 358 -23.81 -1.94 34.68
C ARG A 358 -23.12 -3.10 33.96
N SER A 359 -22.98 -4.26 34.58
CA SER A 359 -22.43 -5.44 33.93
C SER A 359 -23.33 -5.88 32.77
N TYR A 360 -22.71 -6.28 31.67
CA TYR A 360 -23.40 -6.87 30.53
C TYR A 360 -22.60 -8.08 30.05
N GLY A 361 -23.31 -9.10 29.60
CA GLY A 361 -22.73 -10.26 28.93
C GLY A 361 -23.20 -10.29 27.48
N ASN A 362 -23.69 -11.45 27.03
CA ASN A 362 -24.41 -11.52 25.77
C ASN A 362 -25.66 -10.63 25.86
N TYR A 363 -25.90 -9.77 24.86
CA TYR A 363 -27.02 -8.83 24.87
C TYR A 363 -27.65 -8.66 23.48
N GLN A 364 -28.92 -8.23 23.47
CA GLN A 364 -29.67 -7.92 22.26
C GLN A 364 -30.54 -6.68 22.46
N THR A 365 -30.47 -5.75 21.50
CA THR A 365 -31.33 -4.57 21.46
C THR A 365 -32.77 -4.96 21.10
N VAL A 366 -33.73 -4.52 21.89
CA VAL A 366 -35.17 -4.85 21.88
C VAL A 366 -35.86 -4.46 20.57
N ARG A 367 -35.49 -3.32 19.98
CA ARG A 367 -36.13 -2.75 18.76
C ARG A 367 -37.66 -2.79 18.86
N ASP A 368 -38.35 -3.19 17.80
CA ASP A 368 -39.81 -3.28 17.74
C ASP A 368 -40.35 -4.70 17.98
N LYS A 369 -39.61 -5.58 18.69
CA LYS A 369 -40.12 -6.93 19.00
C LYS A 369 -40.28 -7.13 20.50
N SER A 370 -41.20 -8.03 20.87
CA SER A 370 -41.46 -8.50 22.23
C SER A 370 -40.60 -9.69 22.67
N GLU A 371 -39.73 -10.18 21.79
CA GLU A 371 -38.87 -11.33 22.04
C GLU A 371 -37.48 -11.18 21.40
N ARG A 372 -36.49 -11.80 22.04
CA ARG A 372 -35.09 -11.86 21.61
C ARG A 372 -34.45 -13.19 21.90
N THR A 373 -33.47 -13.55 21.08
CA THR A 373 -32.64 -14.73 21.29
C THR A 373 -31.31 -14.29 21.90
N LEU A 374 -31.02 -14.75 23.11
CA LEU A 374 -29.71 -14.60 23.76
C LEU A 374 -28.91 -15.89 23.62
N ARG A 375 -27.59 -15.80 23.77
CA ARG A 375 -26.71 -16.94 23.87
C ARG A 375 -26.27 -17.17 25.31
N ALA A 376 -26.39 -18.41 25.78
CA ALA A 376 -25.94 -18.82 27.09
C ALA A 376 -24.41 -18.73 27.20
N PRO A 377 -23.86 -18.18 28.29
CA PRO A 377 -22.42 -18.15 28.54
C PRO A 377 -21.76 -19.55 28.53
N ALA A 378 -20.46 -19.60 28.31
CA ALA A 378 -19.67 -20.85 28.27
C ALA A 378 -19.39 -21.44 29.67
N GLU A 379 -19.54 -20.62 30.71
CA GLU A 379 -19.38 -21.06 32.09
C GLU A 379 -20.72 -21.47 32.69
N PRO A 380 -20.84 -22.71 33.20
CA PRO A 380 -22.05 -23.13 33.89
C PRO A 380 -22.21 -22.36 35.20
N GLY A 381 -23.46 -22.15 35.64
CA GLY A 381 -23.76 -21.42 36.86
C GLY A 381 -25.14 -20.80 36.85
N LEU A 382 -25.45 -20.04 37.89
CA LEU A 382 -26.68 -19.24 37.97
C LEU A 382 -26.44 -17.86 37.34
N TYR A 383 -27.30 -17.52 36.40
CA TYR A 383 -27.31 -16.24 35.70
C TYR A 383 -28.66 -15.56 35.89
N GLU A 384 -28.70 -14.26 35.61
CA GLU A 384 -29.93 -13.51 35.47
C GLU A 384 -29.97 -12.79 34.12
N VAL A 385 -31.16 -12.78 33.53
CA VAL A 385 -31.48 -12.03 32.33
C VAL A 385 -32.11 -10.71 32.76
N ARG A 386 -31.53 -9.59 32.34
CA ARG A 386 -31.96 -8.23 32.69
C ARG A 386 -32.55 -7.53 31.47
N TYR A 387 -33.64 -6.79 31.66
CA TYR A 387 -34.08 -5.75 30.74
C TYR A 387 -33.52 -4.42 31.21
N ILE A 388 -32.79 -3.72 30.35
CA ILE A 388 -32.09 -2.48 30.67
C ILE A 388 -32.56 -1.35 29.74
N LEU A 389 -32.97 -0.23 30.34
CA LEU A 389 -33.23 1.01 29.60
C LEU A 389 -31.91 1.55 29.07
N ARG A 390 -31.88 1.91 27.79
CA ARG A 390 -30.72 2.56 27.21
C ARG A 390 -30.47 3.93 27.85
N GLU A 391 -31.55 4.64 28.15
CA GLU A 391 -31.54 5.89 28.90
C GLU A 391 -31.15 5.61 30.35
N GLY A 392 -30.03 6.17 30.81
CA GLY A 392 -29.50 6.00 32.17
C GLY A 392 -28.86 4.63 32.50
N ASN A 393 -28.98 3.62 31.61
CA ASN A 393 -28.48 2.26 31.80
C ASN A 393 -29.06 1.57 33.06
N LYS A 394 -30.37 1.70 33.25
CA LYS A 394 -31.10 1.24 34.44
C LYS A 394 -31.79 -0.10 34.19
N THR A 395 -31.61 -1.06 35.10
CA THR A 395 -32.30 -2.37 35.06
C THR A 395 -33.74 -2.20 35.51
N MET A 396 -34.70 -2.55 34.63
CA MET A 396 -36.13 -2.43 34.92
C MET A 396 -36.76 -3.75 35.37
N ALA A 397 -36.26 -4.87 34.83
CA ALA A 397 -36.75 -6.20 35.16
C ALA A 397 -35.60 -7.20 35.11
N ARG A 398 -35.68 -8.25 35.92
CA ARG A 398 -34.71 -9.36 35.91
C ARG A 398 -35.40 -10.70 36.17
N THR A 399 -34.86 -11.77 35.60
CA THR A 399 -35.29 -13.16 35.87
C THR A 399 -34.09 -14.09 35.89
N SER A 400 -34.11 -15.15 36.69
CA SER A 400 -33.00 -16.11 36.82
C SER A 400 -33.03 -17.20 35.74
N VAL A 401 -31.86 -17.67 35.33
CA VAL A 401 -31.67 -18.82 34.43
C VAL A 401 -30.45 -19.62 34.88
N GLU A 402 -30.60 -20.95 34.98
CA GLU A 402 -29.49 -21.85 35.28
C GLU A 402 -28.80 -22.29 33.97
N VAL A 403 -27.50 -22.07 33.86
CA VAL A 403 -26.69 -22.52 32.72
C VAL A 403 -25.97 -23.80 33.11
N THR A 404 -26.26 -24.89 32.40
CA THR A 404 -25.67 -26.22 32.63
C THR A 404 -24.69 -26.59 31.52
N LEU A 405 -23.74 -27.49 31.78
CA LEU A 405 -22.79 -27.92 30.76
C LEU A 405 -23.49 -28.75 29.68
N ALA A 406 -23.17 -28.48 28.41
CA ALA A 406 -23.55 -29.36 27.32
C ALA A 406 -22.69 -30.64 27.31
N GLU A 407 -23.34 -31.80 27.16
CA GLU A 407 -22.65 -33.07 26.94
C GLU A 407 -22.30 -33.22 25.44
N VAL A 408 -21.06 -32.90 25.10
CA VAL A 408 -20.52 -33.05 23.74
C VAL A 408 -19.57 -34.24 23.72
N THR A 409 -19.60 -35.02 22.63
CA THR A 409 -18.55 -36.01 22.35
C THR A 409 -17.89 -35.71 21.01
N ILE A 410 -16.62 -36.05 20.86
CA ILE A 410 -15.88 -35.98 19.60
C ILE A 410 -15.11 -37.28 19.40
N SER A 411 -15.07 -37.76 18.16
CA SER A 411 -14.35 -38.97 17.77
C SER A 411 -13.72 -38.78 16.40
N GLY A 412 -12.59 -39.45 16.18
CA GLY A 412 -11.88 -39.49 14.91
C GLY A 412 -11.07 -40.77 14.78
N PRO A 413 -10.32 -40.94 13.68
CA PRO A 413 -9.38 -42.05 13.55
C PRO A 413 -8.28 -41.96 14.62
N ALA A 414 -7.75 -43.11 15.04
CA ALA A 414 -6.65 -43.18 16.02
C ALA A 414 -5.32 -42.63 15.46
N SER A 415 -5.11 -42.74 14.14
CA SER A 415 -3.90 -42.25 13.47
C SER A 415 -4.19 -41.78 12.04
N VAL A 416 -3.48 -40.77 11.56
CA VAL A 416 -3.54 -40.23 10.19
C VAL A 416 -2.14 -39.89 9.69
N GLN A 417 -1.94 -39.81 8.37
CA GLN A 417 -0.67 -39.35 7.79
C GLN A 417 -0.62 -37.83 7.67
N THR A 418 0.57 -37.24 7.81
CA THR A 418 0.81 -35.78 7.69
C THR A 418 0.18 -35.21 6.42
N GLY A 419 -0.69 -34.20 6.53
CA GLY A 419 -1.35 -33.59 5.37
C GLY A 419 -2.56 -34.35 4.80
N GLN A 420 -2.86 -35.56 5.26
CA GLN A 420 -4.01 -36.35 4.81
C GLN A 420 -5.33 -35.74 5.34
N PRO A 421 -6.40 -35.63 4.52
CA PRO A 421 -7.73 -35.30 5.02
C PRO A 421 -8.32 -36.48 5.80
N PHE A 422 -9.03 -36.20 6.88
CA PHE A 422 -9.72 -37.19 7.70
C PHE A 422 -11.00 -36.63 8.29
N THR A 423 -11.98 -37.49 8.51
CA THR A 423 -13.29 -37.10 9.05
C THR A 423 -13.30 -37.23 10.57
N VAL A 424 -13.85 -36.23 11.24
CA VAL A 424 -14.20 -36.22 12.66
C VAL A 424 -15.71 -36.19 12.82
N SER A 425 -16.21 -36.92 13.80
CA SER A 425 -17.63 -36.97 14.16
C SER A 425 -17.83 -36.47 15.58
N TYR A 426 -19.00 -35.89 15.84
CA TYR A 426 -19.34 -35.34 17.15
C TYR A 426 -20.85 -35.41 17.40
N THR A 427 -21.22 -35.51 18.68
CA THR A 427 -22.63 -35.54 19.13
C THR A 427 -22.89 -34.43 20.13
N GLY A 428 -24.15 -34.00 20.24
CA GLY A 428 -24.54 -32.95 21.20
C GLY A 428 -24.09 -31.56 20.76
N ALA A 429 -23.94 -31.32 19.45
CA ALA A 429 -23.55 -30.02 18.93
C ALA A 429 -24.49 -28.91 19.48
N VAL A 430 -23.89 -27.88 20.03
CA VAL A 430 -24.60 -26.87 20.83
C VAL A 430 -25.06 -25.71 19.96
N HIS A 431 -24.19 -25.20 19.09
CA HIS A 431 -24.50 -24.13 18.16
C HIS A 431 -23.83 -24.34 16.79
N GLU A 432 -24.46 -23.81 15.74
CA GLU A 432 -23.96 -23.88 14.37
C GLU A 432 -22.61 -23.17 14.14
N ASP A 433 -22.19 -22.31 15.07
CA ASP A 433 -20.97 -21.51 14.97
C ASP A 433 -19.79 -22.15 15.71
N ASP A 434 -20.07 -23.17 16.51
CA ASP A 434 -19.05 -23.94 17.20
C ASP A 434 -18.16 -24.62 16.17
N TYR A 435 -16.98 -25.04 16.58
CA TYR A 435 -16.02 -25.57 15.63
C TYR A 435 -15.21 -26.71 16.21
N VAL A 436 -14.77 -27.59 15.32
CA VAL A 436 -13.84 -28.65 15.63
C VAL A 436 -12.46 -28.29 15.11
N THR A 437 -11.42 -28.62 15.86
CA THR A 437 -10.03 -28.34 15.48
C THR A 437 -9.10 -29.49 15.88
N ILE A 438 -7.94 -29.56 15.23
CA ILE A 438 -6.82 -30.42 15.61
C ILE A 438 -5.66 -29.55 16.08
N VAL A 439 -5.13 -29.83 17.28
CA VAL A 439 -4.02 -29.10 17.90
C VAL A 439 -3.01 -30.06 18.51
N PRO A 440 -1.73 -29.65 18.71
CA PRO A 440 -0.76 -30.47 19.41
C PRO A 440 -1.30 -30.92 20.78
N LEU A 441 -0.99 -32.15 21.18
CA LEU A 441 -1.42 -32.69 22.47
C LEU A 441 -0.93 -31.79 23.61
N GLY A 442 -1.83 -31.33 24.46
CA GLY A 442 -1.51 -30.45 25.59
C GLY A 442 -1.35 -28.97 25.25
N ALA A 443 -1.81 -28.51 24.07
CA ALA A 443 -1.87 -27.09 23.75
C ALA A 443 -2.74 -26.29 24.75
N ASP A 444 -2.53 -24.98 24.88
CA ASP A 444 -3.33 -24.15 25.78
C ASP A 444 -4.80 -24.09 25.34
N GLU A 445 -5.73 -23.82 26.27
CA GLU A 445 -7.15 -23.63 25.94
C GLU A 445 -7.31 -22.48 24.94
N GLY A 446 -8.21 -22.67 23.97
CA GLY A 446 -8.42 -21.71 22.88
C GLY A 446 -7.39 -21.74 21.75
N SER A 447 -6.33 -22.57 21.86
CA SER A 447 -5.45 -22.88 20.72
C SER A 447 -6.24 -23.53 19.59
N TYR A 448 -5.95 -23.15 18.36
CA TYR A 448 -6.57 -23.72 17.16
C TYR A 448 -5.51 -24.03 16.10
N GLY A 449 -5.70 -25.14 15.40
CA GLY A 449 -4.91 -25.50 14.22
C GLY A 449 -5.78 -25.48 12.98
N ASN A 450 -5.77 -26.57 12.20
CA ASN A 450 -6.80 -26.76 11.18
C ASN A 450 -8.16 -26.90 11.88
N TYR A 451 -9.17 -26.14 11.43
CA TYR A 451 -10.48 -26.13 12.07
C TYR A 451 -11.63 -26.04 11.05
N GLN A 452 -12.81 -26.48 11.47
CA GLN A 452 -14.05 -26.38 10.71
C GLN A 452 -15.24 -26.05 11.60
N THR A 453 -16.07 -25.12 11.17
CA THR A 453 -17.33 -24.76 11.84
C THR A 453 -18.38 -25.87 11.66
N VAL A 454 -19.00 -26.32 12.76
CA VAL A 454 -19.86 -27.51 12.81
C VAL A 454 -21.20 -27.35 12.09
N ARG A 455 -21.75 -26.13 12.03
CA ARG A 455 -23.05 -25.83 11.43
C ARG A 455 -24.14 -26.81 11.88
N ASP A 456 -24.95 -27.28 10.95
CA ASP A 456 -26.05 -28.22 11.10
C ASP A 456 -25.64 -29.70 10.89
N ARG A 457 -24.33 -30.01 10.88
CA ARG A 457 -23.85 -31.37 10.62
C ARG A 457 -23.22 -31.99 11.85
N THR A 458 -23.16 -33.32 11.85
CA THR A 458 -22.56 -34.17 12.89
C THR A 458 -21.12 -34.60 12.57
N GLU A 459 -20.62 -34.23 11.40
CA GLU A 459 -19.30 -34.66 10.88
C GLU A 459 -18.60 -33.54 10.11
N ARG A 460 -17.27 -33.51 10.18
CA ARG A 460 -16.40 -32.56 9.47
C ARG A 460 -15.10 -33.20 8.99
N ASP A 461 -14.61 -32.72 7.85
CA ASP A 461 -13.30 -33.11 7.35
C ASP A 461 -12.25 -32.11 7.82
N LEU A 462 -11.28 -32.59 8.58
CA LEU A 462 -10.07 -31.87 8.96
C LEU A 462 -8.89 -32.36 8.14
N LYS A 463 -7.83 -31.56 8.08
CA LYS A 463 -6.56 -31.93 7.45
C LYS A 463 -5.49 -32.12 8.51
N ALA A 464 -4.78 -33.24 8.45
CA ALA A 464 -3.69 -33.53 9.37
C ALA A 464 -2.56 -32.49 9.22
N PRO A 465 -1.96 -32.02 10.33
CA PRO A 465 -0.76 -31.19 10.33
C PRO A 465 0.42 -31.81 9.55
N ALA A 466 1.37 -30.96 9.14
CA ALA A 466 2.56 -31.40 8.40
C ALA A 466 3.67 -31.97 9.30
N GLU A 467 3.59 -31.70 10.61
CA GLU A 467 4.49 -32.25 11.61
C GLU A 467 3.90 -33.54 12.19
N PRO A 468 4.67 -34.64 12.23
CA PRO A 468 4.24 -35.85 12.92
C PRO A 468 4.29 -35.65 14.44
N GLY A 469 3.44 -36.37 15.16
CA GLY A 469 3.37 -36.32 16.61
C GLY A 469 2.00 -36.68 17.18
N MET A 470 1.85 -36.51 18.48
CA MET A 470 0.56 -36.67 19.15
C MET A 470 -0.22 -35.35 19.12
N TYR A 471 -1.46 -35.44 18.67
CA TYR A 471 -2.40 -34.34 18.58
C TYR A 471 -3.68 -34.69 19.33
N GLU A 472 -4.52 -33.69 19.54
CA GLU A 472 -5.88 -33.88 20.02
C GLU A 472 -6.87 -33.10 19.15
N LEU A 473 -7.99 -33.77 18.88
CA LEU A 473 -9.18 -33.19 18.30
C LEU A 473 -9.96 -32.51 19.41
N ARG A 474 -10.43 -31.29 19.20
CA ARG A 474 -11.24 -30.54 20.15
C ARG A 474 -12.55 -30.12 19.51
N TYR A 475 -13.65 -30.27 20.23
CA TYR A 475 -14.89 -29.51 19.97
C TYR A 475 -14.88 -28.26 20.86
N ILE A 476 -14.98 -27.09 20.24
CA ILE A 476 -14.84 -25.81 20.94
C ILE A 476 -16.12 -24.98 20.75
N LEU A 477 -16.67 -24.49 21.87
CA LEU A 477 -17.74 -23.49 21.84
C LEU A 477 -17.19 -22.18 21.29
N ARG A 478 -17.88 -21.62 20.30
CA ARG A 478 -17.51 -20.29 19.79
C ARG A 478 -17.66 -19.22 20.88
N GLU A 479 -18.68 -19.37 21.70
CA GLU A 479 -18.86 -18.56 22.91
C GLU A 479 -17.79 -18.92 23.94
N GLY A 480 -16.96 -17.95 24.34
CA GLY A 480 -15.93 -18.14 25.35
C GLY A 480 -14.71 -19.00 24.95
N ASN A 481 -14.68 -19.55 23.72
CA ASN A 481 -13.57 -20.36 23.18
C ASN A 481 -13.22 -21.60 24.02
N LYS A 482 -14.23 -22.20 24.65
CA LYS A 482 -14.07 -23.28 25.64
C LYS A 482 -14.09 -24.66 25.00
N THR A 483 -13.18 -25.55 25.42
CA THR A 483 -13.15 -26.93 24.93
C THR A 483 -14.18 -27.79 25.65
N MET A 484 -15.11 -28.39 24.91
CA MET A 484 -16.19 -29.22 25.48
C MET A 484 -15.88 -30.71 25.46
N ALA A 485 -15.17 -31.15 24.42
CA ALA A 485 -14.78 -32.54 24.24
C ALA A 485 -13.43 -32.61 23.55
N SER A 486 -12.62 -33.61 23.89
CA SER A 486 -11.37 -33.88 23.21
C SER A 486 -11.15 -35.38 22.94
N ALA A 487 -10.39 -35.68 21.89
CA ALA A 487 -9.98 -37.04 21.53
C ALA A 487 -8.55 -37.04 20.97
N ALA A 488 -7.70 -37.95 21.42
CA ALA A 488 -6.32 -38.05 20.95
C ALA A 488 -6.24 -38.66 19.53
N ILE A 489 -5.26 -38.22 18.75
CA ILE A 489 -4.95 -38.71 17.40
C ILE A 489 -3.44 -38.65 17.15
N GLU A 490 -2.86 -39.70 16.58
CA GLU A 490 -1.46 -39.74 16.17
C GLU A 490 -1.30 -39.29 14.71
N VAL A 491 -0.46 -38.29 14.45
CA VAL A 491 -0.07 -37.89 13.10
C VAL A 491 1.26 -38.54 12.77
N THR A 492 1.28 -39.40 11.76
CA THR A 492 2.46 -40.15 11.31
C THR A 492 3.03 -39.56 10.03
N ASP A 493 4.35 -39.67 9.82
CA ASP A 493 4.96 -39.21 8.56
C ASP A 493 4.41 -39.98 7.36
N ALA A 494 4.09 -39.26 6.29
CA ALA A 494 3.80 -39.87 5.02
C ALA A 494 5.07 -40.44 4.37
N GLN A 495 5.00 -41.69 3.91
CA GLN A 495 6.09 -42.30 3.14
C GLN A 495 5.87 -42.07 1.64
N VAL A 496 6.63 -41.13 1.07
CA VAL A 496 6.64 -40.85 -0.37
C VAL A 496 7.88 -41.44 -1.00
N THR A 497 7.75 -42.04 -2.19
CA THR A 497 8.90 -42.36 -3.04
C THR A 497 8.96 -41.41 -4.22
N LEU A 498 10.17 -41.02 -4.63
CA LEU A 498 10.42 -40.16 -5.78
C LEU A 498 11.54 -40.77 -6.63
N THR A 499 11.30 -40.92 -7.92
CA THR A 499 12.24 -41.51 -8.87
C THR A 499 12.33 -40.69 -10.15
N GLY A 500 13.54 -40.53 -10.66
CA GLY A 500 13.84 -39.85 -11.91
C GLY A 500 15.11 -40.43 -12.57
N PRO A 501 15.52 -39.91 -13.73
CA PRO A 501 16.82 -40.22 -14.31
C PRO A 501 17.96 -39.63 -13.47
N ALA A 502 19.13 -40.30 -13.50
CA ALA A 502 20.33 -39.85 -12.79
C ALA A 502 21.01 -38.62 -13.44
N SER A 503 20.72 -38.36 -14.72
CA SER A 503 21.26 -37.23 -15.47
C SER A 503 20.25 -36.71 -16.49
N ALA A 504 20.30 -35.41 -16.77
CA ALA A 504 19.54 -34.77 -17.84
C ALA A 504 20.36 -33.67 -18.52
N VAL A 505 19.90 -33.21 -19.68
CA VAL A 505 20.50 -32.04 -20.33
C VAL A 505 19.73 -30.76 -19.99
N THR A 506 20.42 -29.61 -20.05
CA THR A 506 19.83 -28.30 -19.76
C THR A 506 18.55 -28.06 -20.56
N GLY A 507 17.48 -27.63 -19.90
CA GLY A 507 16.20 -27.28 -20.55
C GLY A 507 15.34 -28.46 -21.01
N ALA A 508 15.82 -29.71 -20.92
CA ALA A 508 15.04 -30.89 -21.28
C ALA A 508 13.88 -31.14 -20.31
N GLU A 509 12.80 -31.75 -20.81
CA GLU A 509 11.75 -32.30 -19.97
C GLU A 509 12.07 -33.76 -19.63
N ILE A 510 12.06 -34.11 -18.34
CA ILE A 510 12.26 -35.48 -17.87
C ILE A 510 11.01 -36.02 -17.22
N ASP A 511 10.79 -37.32 -17.35
CA ASP A 511 9.74 -38.03 -16.61
C ASP A 511 10.17 -38.28 -15.17
N VAL A 512 9.37 -37.79 -14.23
CA VAL A 512 9.53 -38.04 -12.79
C VAL A 512 8.34 -38.84 -12.31
N ARG A 513 8.57 -39.87 -11.49
CA ARG A 513 7.52 -40.74 -10.92
C ARG A 513 7.54 -40.73 -9.41
N TRP A 514 6.37 -40.82 -8.80
CA TRP A 514 6.21 -40.83 -7.35
C TRP A 514 5.09 -41.76 -6.88
N SER A 515 5.18 -42.21 -5.62
CA SER A 515 4.15 -43.03 -4.96
C SER A 515 3.90 -42.58 -3.53
N GLY A 516 2.73 -42.91 -2.97
CA GLY A 516 2.36 -42.53 -1.60
C GLY A 516 1.84 -41.10 -1.46
N ALA A 517 1.28 -40.54 -2.55
CA ALA A 517 0.83 -39.15 -2.63
C ALA A 517 -0.17 -38.79 -1.51
N VAL A 518 0.01 -37.62 -0.92
CA VAL A 518 -0.68 -37.24 0.33
C VAL A 518 -1.70 -36.12 0.11
N ALA A 519 -1.44 -35.16 -0.78
CA ALA A 519 -2.41 -34.13 -1.17
C ALA A 519 -2.30 -33.70 -2.65
N GLN A 520 -3.42 -33.28 -3.24
CA GLN A 520 -3.50 -32.85 -4.65
C GLN A 520 -2.68 -31.57 -4.96
N ASP A 521 -2.41 -30.76 -3.93
CA ASP A 521 -1.70 -29.50 -4.07
C ASP A 521 -0.18 -29.61 -3.88
N ASP A 522 0.32 -30.79 -3.51
CA ASP A 522 1.76 -31.02 -3.38
C ASP A 522 2.47 -30.88 -4.72
N TYR A 523 3.78 -30.63 -4.69
CA TYR A 523 4.54 -30.36 -5.90
C TYR A 523 5.91 -31.02 -5.88
N ILE A 524 6.43 -31.27 -7.08
CA ILE A 524 7.79 -31.73 -7.29
C ILE A 524 8.58 -30.62 -7.92
N THR A 525 9.73 -30.28 -7.35
CA THR A 525 10.61 -29.23 -7.86
C THR A 525 12.04 -29.74 -8.04
N VAL A 526 12.79 -29.08 -8.92
CA VAL A 526 14.24 -29.29 -9.09
C VAL A 526 14.99 -28.08 -8.55
N VAL A 527 15.93 -28.33 -7.64
CA VAL A 527 16.74 -27.29 -6.98
C VAL A 527 18.20 -27.68 -6.95
N PRO A 528 19.14 -26.71 -6.85
CA PRO A 528 20.56 -27.01 -6.68
C PRO A 528 20.76 -27.94 -5.48
N MET A 529 21.71 -28.88 -5.60
CA MET A 529 21.96 -29.85 -4.53
C MET A 529 22.37 -29.15 -3.23
N GLY A 530 21.69 -29.46 -2.14
CA GLY A 530 21.96 -28.86 -0.82
C GLY A 530 21.30 -27.50 -0.60
N ALA A 531 20.33 -27.10 -1.43
CA ALA A 531 19.55 -25.89 -1.21
C ALA A 531 18.77 -25.94 0.13
N ASP A 532 18.43 -24.79 0.71
CA ASP A 532 17.66 -24.73 1.95
C ASP A 532 16.25 -25.35 1.78
N GLU A 533 15.64 -25.76 2.89
CA GLU A 533 14.25 -26.25 2.89
C GLU A 533 13.30 -25.15 2.38
N GLY A 534 12.35 -25.53 1.53
CA GLY A 534 11.44 -24.58 0.87
C GLY A 534 12.02 -23.85 -0.35
N ALA A 535 13.30 -24.06 -0.71
CA ALA A 535 13.83 -23.60 -1.99
C ALA A 535 13.00 -24.17 -3.16
N PHE A 536 12.82 -23.38 -4.22
CA PHE A 536 12.03 -23.77 -5.38
C PHE A 536 12.73 -23.37 -6.68
N GLY A 537 12.62 -24.24 -7.69
CA GLY A 537 13.00 -23.98 -9.07
C GLY A 537 11.83 -24.26 -10.00
N ASN A 538 12.10 -24.83 -11.18
CA ASN A 538 11.04 -25.38 -12.00
C ASN A 538 10.28 -26.46 -11.22
N TYR A 539 8.95 -26.51 -11.36
CA TYR A 539 8.13 -27.44 -10.60
C TYR A 539 6.90 -27.92 -11.37
N ILE A 540 6.36 -29.05 -10.93
CA ILE A 540 5.08 -29.60 -11.37
C ILE A 540 4.18 -29.91 -10.17
N LEU A 541 2.87 -29.75 -10.33
CA LEU A 541 1.89 -30.13 -9.30
C LEU A 541 1.57 -31.62 -9.40
N VAL A 542 1.48 -32.28 -8.25
CA VAL A 542 1.21 -33.72 -8.11
C VAL A 542 -0.22 -34.06 -8.52
N ARG A 543 -1.22 -33.38 -7.96
CA ARG A 543 -2.65 -33.65 -8.21
C ARG A 543 -3.01 -35.12 -7.95
N ASP A 544 -3.75 -35.73 -8.86
CA ASP A 544 -4.19 -37.13 -8.89
C ASP A 544 -3.24 -38.04 -9.72
N LYS A 545 -2.05 -37.55 -10.06
CA LYS A 545 -1.08 -38.26 -10.90
C LYS A 545 -0.04 -39.01 -10.06
N SER A 546 0.63 -39.96 -10.71
CA SER A 546 1.82 -40.68 -10.19
C SER A 546 3.08 -40.44 -11.03
N GLU A 547 2.97 -39.65 -12.09
CA GLU A 547 4.10 -39.25 -12.94
C GLU A 547 3.83 -37.90 -13.63
N GLY A 548 4.90 -37.24 -14.06
CA GLY A 548 4.83 -35.96 -14.77
C GLY A 548 6.17 -35.52 -15.37
N ALA A 549 6.07 -34.70 -16.42
CA ALA A 549 7.21 -34.14 -17.14
C ALA A 549 7.70 -32.85 -16.45
N LEU A 550 8.93 -32.86 -15.94
CA LEU A 550 9.56 -31.72 -15.26
C LEU A 550 10.67 -31.13 -16.13
N ARG A 551 10.61 -29.81 -16.38
CA ARG A 551 11.62 -29.11 -17.17
C ARG A 551 12.87 -28.80 -16.34
N MET A 552 14.03 -29.20 -16.86
CA MET A 552 15.33 -29.01 -16.20
C MET A 552 15.84 -27.57 -16.30
N PRO A 553 16.63 -27.11 -15.31
CA PRO A 553 17.25 -25.79 -15.35
C PRO A 553 18.18 -25.60 -16.55
N ALA A 554 18.48 -24.33 -16.87
CA ALA A 554 19.40 -23.98 -17.95
C ALA A 554 20.88 -24.02 -17.55
N GLU A 555 21.15 -24.09 -16.25
CA GLU A 555 22.50 -24.21 -15.71
C GLU A 555 22.86 -25.68 -15.45
N THR A 556 24.11 -26.03 -15.73
CA THR A 556 24.66 -27.36 -15.43
C THR A 556 25.09 -27.47 -13.98
N GLY A 557 25.08 -28.67 -13.44
CA GLY A 557 25.57 -28.95 -12.09
C GLY A 557 24.84 -30.10 -11.42
N MET A 558 25.10 -30.28 -10.13
CA MET A 558 24.37 -31.25 -9.31
C MET A 558 23.10 -30.61 -8.75
N TYR A 559 21.98 -31.24 -9.03
CA TYR A 559 20.65 -30.85 -8.56
C TYR A 559 20.01 -32.00 -7.80
N GLU A 560 18.91 -31.71 -7.13
CA GLU A 560 18.02 -32.70 -6.55
C GLU A 560 16.57 -32.39 -6.88
N LEU A 561 15.82 -33.45 -7.21
CA LEU A 561 14.37 -33.42 -7.29
C LEU A 561 13.82 -33.57 -5.88
N ARG A 562 12.86 -32.73 -5.50
CA ARG A 562 12.20 -32.77 -4.18
C ARG A 562 10.71 -32.95 -4.36
N TYR A 563 10.12 -33.91 -3.64
CA TYR A 563 8.68 -33.95 -3.40
C TYR A 563 8.38 -33.12 -2.17
N VAL A 564 7.60 -32.06 -2.32
CA VAL A 564 7.37 -31.06 -1.27
C VAL A 564 5.89 -30.98 -0.93
N LEU A 565 5.59 -31.10 0.37
CA LEU A 565 4.28 -30.77 0.91
C LEU A 565 4.04 -29.28 0.77
N ARG A 566 2.97 -28.88 0.11
CA ARG A 566 2.67 -27.45 -0.07
C ARG A 566 2.41 -26.76 1.27
N GLN A 567 1.86 -27.49 2.23
CA GLN A 567 1.64 -27.00 3.58
C GLN A 567 2.93 -27.14 4.40
N GLY A 568 3.54 -26.00 4.74
CA GLY A 568 4.78 -25.95 5.52
C GLY A 568 6.06 -26.15 4.71
N SER A 569 5.97 -26.34 3.39
CA SER A 569 7.12 -26.46 2.48
C SER A 569 8.12 -27.57 2.84
N LYS A 570 7.62 -28.65 3.47
CA LYS A 570 8.44 -29.79 3.93
C LYS A 570 8.74 -30.76 2.79
N THR A 571 10.01 -31.14 2.63
CA THR A 571 10.49 -32.14 1.68
C THR A 571 10.26 -33.55 2.24
N LEU A 572 9.53 -34.39 1.51
CA LEU A 572 9.26 -35.79 1.91
C LEU A 572 10.18 -36.81 1.23
N ALA A 573 10.64 -36.51 0.02
CA ALA A 573 11.52 -37.39 -0.73
C ALA A 573 12.44 -36.57 -1.64
N THR A 574 13.67 -37.04 -1.80
CA THR A 574 14.69 -36.42 -2.65
C THR A 574 15.27 -37.42 -3.65
N HIS A 575 15.63 -36.96 -4.84
CA HIS A 575 16.33 -37.75 -5.84
C HIS A 575 17.43 -36.93 -6.52
N PRO A 576 18.72 -37.32 -6.43
CA PRO A 576 19.82 -36.55 -7.04
C PRO A 576 19.79 -36.68 -8.57
N ILE A 577 20.18 -35.61 -9.27
CA ILE A 577 20.28 -35.56 -10.72
C ILE A 577 21.42 -34.63 -11.18
N GLU A 578 22.21 -35.07 -12.15
CA GLU A 578 23.25 -34.25 -12.79
C GLU A 578 22.71 -33.58 -14.07
N ILE A 579 22.81 -32.25 -14.15
CA ILE A 579 22.42 -31.48 -15.33
C ILE A 579 23.65 -31.16 -16.15
N THR A 580 23.66 -31.58 -17.42
CA THR A 580 24.77 -31.46 -18.36
C THR A 580 24.37 -30.64 -19.59
N PHE A 581 25.35 -30.15 -20.34
CA PHE A 581 25.06 -29.51 -21.63
C PHE A 581 24.78 -30.56 -22.70
N PRO A 582 23.91 -30.28 -23.67
CA PRO A 582 23.80 -31.09 -24.88
C PRO A 582 25.11 -31.00 -25.69
N GLU A 583 25.50 -32.08 -26.35
CA GLU A 583 26.56 -32.04 -27.36
C GLU A 583 26.03 -31.31 -28.61
N VAL A 584 26.62 -30.16 -28.92
CA VAL A 584 26.31 -29.36 -30.11
C VAL A 584 27.53 -29.32 -31.02
N THR A 585 27.32 -29.35 -32.34
CA THR A 585 28.37 -29.09 -33.32
C THR A 585 27.96 -27.95 -34.24
N VAL A 586 28.92 -27.22 -34.80
CA VAL A 586 28.69 -26.22 -35.85
C VAL A 586 29.67 -26.44 -36.98
N SER A 587 29.19 -26.36 -38.22
CA SER A 587 29.94 -26.66 -39.44
C SER A 587 29.68 -25.61 -40.52
N GLY A 588 30.74 -25.07 -41.11
CA GLY A 588 30.74 -24.15 -42.25
C GLY A 588 31.97 -24.35 -43.12
N PRO A 589 32.08 -23.65 -44.27
CA PRO A 589 33.27 -23.70 -45.11
C PRO A 589 34.50 -23.16 -44.35
N ALA A 590 35.68 -23.74 -44.58
CA ALA A 590 36.93 -23.28 -43.94
C ALA A 590 37.39 -21.90 -44.46
N THR A 591 37.06 -21.57 -45.70
CA THR A 591 37.36 -20.26 -46.31
C THR A 591 36.20 -19.82 -47.19
N ALA A 592 35.88 -18.53 -47.19
CA ALA A 592 34.94 -17.94 -48.14
C ALA A 592 35.31 -16.48 -48.41
N ILE A 593 34.68 -15.87 -49.41
CA ILE A 593 34.97 -14.48 -49.74
C ILE A 593 34.29 -13.54 -48.73
N ALA A 594 35.01 -12.50 -48.30
CA ALA A 594 34.48 -11.50 -47.39
C ALA A 594 33.19 -10.86 -47.96
N GLY A 595 32.15 -10.76 -47.14
CA GLY A 595 30.83 -10.25 -47.53
C GLY A 595 29.87 -11.28 -48.15
N ALA A 596 30.33 -12.48 -48.49
CA ALA A 596 29.51 -13.53 -49.11
C ALA A 596 28.60 -14.25 -48.11
N ASP A 597 27.47 -14.77 -48.60
CA ASP A 597 26.62 -15.68 -47.84
C ASP A 597 27.23 -17.10 -47.82
N ILE A 598 27.51 -17.61 -46.62
CA ILE A 598 27.99 -18.99 -46.40
C ILE A 598 26.86 -19.87 -45.88
N ARG A 599 26.82 -21.14 -46.30
CA ARG A 599 25.95 -22.13 -45.68
C ARG A 599 26.59 -22.67 -44.40
N VAL A 600 25.83 -22.66 -43.32
CA VAL A 600 26.21 -23.17 -42.01
C VAL A 600 25.20 -24.24 -41.58
N SER A 601 25.70 -25.35 -41.03
CA SER A 601 24.90 -26.43 -40.44
C SER A 601 25.34 -26.75 -39.02
N TRP A 602 24.48 -27.39 -38.24
CA TRP A 602 24.76 -27.79 -36.86
C TRP A 602 24.03 -29.09 -36.50
N THR A 603 24.50 -29.77 -35.46
CA THR A 603 23.82 -30.92 -34.85
C THR A 603 23.62 -30.67 -33.36
N GLY A 604 22.52 -31.17 -32.81
CA GLY A 604 22.10 -30.84 -31.46
C GLY A 604 21.44 -29.46 -31.41
N THR A 605 20.22 -29.40 -30.90
CA THR A 605 19.51 -28.14 -30.67
C THR A 605 18.99 -28.14 -29.24
N VAL A 606 19.30 -27.07 -28.50
CA VAL A 606 18.94 -26.94 -27.08
C VAL A 606 17.67 -26.10 -26.94
N SER A 607 17.59 -25.00 -27.69
CA SER A 607 16.43 -24.13 -27.77
C SER A 607 16.23 -23.56 -29.18
N GLU A 608 14.97 -23.33 -29.57
CA GLU A 608 14.63 -22.59 -30.80
C GLU A 608 15.14 -21.15 -30.79
N ASN A 609 15.44 -20.62 -29.60
CA ASN A 609 15.92 -19.27 -29.40
C ASN A 609 17.44 -19.12 -29.52
N ASP A 610 18.18 -20.23 -29.60
CA ASP A 610 19.63 -20.20 -29.77
C ASP A 610 20.01 -19.59 -31.12
N TYR A 611 21.26 -19.17 -31.25
CA TYR A 611 21.70 -18.47 -32.45
C TYR A 611 23.11 -18.87 -32.85
N ILE A 612 23.37 -18.71 -34.15
CA ILE A 612 24.69 -18.84 -34.72
C ILE A 612 25.16 -17.45 -35.10
N ASN A 613 26.37 -17.09 -34.69
CA ASN A 613 26.99 -15.83 -35.10
C ASN A 613 28.41 -16.02 -35.64
N ILE A 614 28.90 -15.00 -36.34
CA ILE A 614 30.27 -14.90 -36.82
C ILE A 614 30.89 -13.68 -36.17
N VAL A 615 32.01 -13.88 -35.49
CA VAL A 615 32.77 -12.84 -34.79
C VAL A 615 34.25 -12.88 -35.20
N PRO A 616 35.01 -11.79 -35.06
CA PRO A 616 36.46 -11.82 -35.27
C PRO A 616 37.12 -12.91 -34.44
N ALA A 617 38.15 -13.57 -34.99
CA ALA A 617 38.89 -14.60 -34.27
C ALA A 617 39.48 -14.05 -32.96
N GLY A 618 39.25 -14.77 -31.86
CA GLY A 618 39.71 -14.37 -30.53
C GLY A 618 38.86 -13.32 -29.83
N ALA A 619 37.66 -13.02 -30.33
CA ALA A 619 36.70 -12.17 -29.63
C ALA A 619 36.27 -12.77 -28.28
N ASP A 620 35.94 -11.92 -27.30
CA ASP A 620 35.48 -12.37 -25.98
C ASP A 620 34.17 -13.18 -26.06
N GLU A 621 33.88 -13.96 -25.02
CA GLU A 621 32.60 -14.65 -24.89
C GLU A 621 31.45 -13.63 -24.84
N GLY A 622 30.36 -13.91 -25.57
CA GLY A 622 29.24 -12.96 -25.72
C GLY A 622 29.48 -11.85 -26.75
N ALA A 623 30.63 -11.81 -27.42
CA ALA A 623 30.84 -10.93 -28.56
C ALA A 623 29.82 -11.21 -29.68
N PHE A 624 29.41 -10.14 -30.37
CA PHE A 624 28.29 -10.20 -31.29
C PHE A 624 28.65 -9.63 -32.66
N GLY A 625 28.25 -10.35 -33.72
CA GLY A 625 28.48 -9.97 -35.12
C GLY A 625 27.28 -10.36 -35.98
N SER A 626 27.53 -10.73 -37.24
CA SER A 626 26.47 -11.27 -38.11
C SER A 626 25.90 -12.54 -37.50
N TYR A 627 24.59 -12.58 -37.23
CA TYR A 627 23.96 -13.70 -36.57
C TYR A 627 22.61 -14.08 -37.18
N GLN A 628 22.19 -15.32 -36.95
CA GLN A 628 20.82 -15.77 -37.18
C GLN A 628 20.36 -16.75 -36.10
N LEU A 629 19.07 -16.68 -35.78
CA LEU A 629 18.41 -17.62 -34.86
C LEU A 629 18.29 -19.00 -35.50
N VAL A 630 18.56 -20.04 -34.71
CA VAL A 630 18.49 -21.46 -35.07
C VAL A 630 17.04 -21.88 -35.36
N ARG A 631 16.11 -21.56 -34.45
CA ARG A 631 14.70 -22.00 -34.52
C ARG A 631 14.59 -23.51 -34.65
N ASP A 632 13.77 -23.99 -35.59
CA ASP A 632 13.52 -25.39 -35.92
C ASP A 632 14.45 -25.91 -37.04
N LYS A 633 15.50 -25.16 -37.40
CA LYS A 633 16.40 -25.49 -38.51
C LYS A 633 17.62 -26.27 -38.04
N SER A 634 18.29 -26.92 -38.99
CA SER A 634 19.62 -27.55 -38.85
C SER A 634 20.67 -26.95 -39.80
N GLU A 635 20.26 -26.07 -40.71
CA GLU A 635 21.12 -25.29 -41.58
C GLU A 635 20.52 -23.92 -41.93
N LEU A 636 21.37 -22.94 -42.19
CA LEU A 636 20.99 -21.61 -42.70
C LEU A 636 22.13 -20.96 -43.51
N ASN A 637 21.83 -19.87 -44.22
CA ASN A 637 22.84 -19.03 -44.86
C ASN A 637 23.16 -17.85 -43.95
N LEU A 638 24.43 -17.60 -43.67
CA LEU A 638 24.91 -16.50 -42.82
C LEU A 638 25.90 -15.63 -43.61
N GLN A 639 25.76 -14.31 -43.54
CA GLN A 639 26.64 -13.40 -44.27
C GLN A 639 27.95 -13.18 -43.52
N LEU A 640 29.08 -13.46 -44.19
CA LEU A 640 30.40 -13.12 -43.67
C LEU A 640 30.59 -11.61 -43.58
N PRO A 641 31.35 -11.11 -42.58
CA PRO A 641 31.81 -9.73 -42.56
C PRO A 641 32.59 -9.35 -43.83
N GLY A 642 32.52 -8.07 -44.22
CA GLY A 642 33.12 -7.56 -45.46
C GLY A 642 34.65 -7.37 -45.41
N ASP A 643 35.23 -7.39 -44.21
CA ASP A 643 36.68 -7.26 -44.02
C ASP A 643 37.35 -8.64 -44.05
N PRO A 644 38.43 -8.82 -44.84
CA PRO A 644 39.16 -10.07 -44.87
C PRO A 644 39.89 -10.31 -43.54
N GLY A 645 40.03 -11.57 -43.15
CA GLY A 645 40.64 -11.96 -41.89
C GLY A 645 40.14 -13.31 -41.38
N LEU A 646 40.58 -13.67 -40.17
CA LEU A 646 40.10 -14.86 -39.48
C LEU A 646 38.90 -14.51 -38.61
N TYR A 647 37.87 -15.33 -38.72
CA TYR A 647 36.64 -15.24 -37.95
C TYR A 647 36.32 -16.59 -37.31
N GLU A 648 35.48 -16.54 -36.28
CA GLU A 648 34.97 -17.70 -35.59
C GLU A 648 33.45 -17.75 -35.74
N LEU A 649 32.97 -18.87 -36.26
CA LEU A 649 31.56 -19.25 -36.31
C LEU A 649 31.21 -19.91 -34.98
N ARG A 650 30.27 -19.35 -34.21
CA ARG A 650 29.89 -19.87 -32.89
C ARG A 650 28.41 -20.25 -32.87
N TYR A 651 28.10 -21.42 -32.31
CA TYR A 651 26.75 -21.76 -31.85
C TYR A 651 26.62 -21.32 -30.39
N VAL A 652 25.67 -20.44 -30.09
CA VAL A 652 25.55 -19.77 -28.80
C VAL A 652 24.18 -20.02 -28.20
N LEU A 653 24.14 -20.45 -26.93
CA LEU A 653 22.91 -20.50 -26.14
C LEU A 653 22.43 -19.08 -25.88
N ARG A 654 21.14 -18.82 -26.16
CA ARG A 654 20.58 -17.49 -25.86
C ARG A 654 20.52 -17.24 -24.35
N GLU A 655 20.20 -18.27 -23.60
CA GLU A 655 20.22 -18.25 -22.14
C GLU A 655 21.68 -18.37 -21.67
N GLY A 656 22.20 -17.33 -21.03
CA GLY A 656 23.58 -17.28 -20.54
C GLY A 656 24.66 -16.84 -21.55
N SER A 657 24.31 -16.64 -22.84
CA SER A 657 25.24 -16.17 -23.90
C SER A 657 26.51 -17.01 -24.07
N ARG A 658 26.39 -18.32 -23.85
CA ARG A 658 27.54 -19.25 -23.86
C ARG A 658 27.73 -19.93 -25.21
N THR A 659 28.96 -19.97 -25.69
CA THR A 659 29.40 -20.70 -26.88
C THR A 659 29.45 -22.21 -26.60
N MET A 660 28.68 -22.98 -27.35
CA MET A 660 28.59 -24.44 -27.23
C MET A 660 29.49 -25.18 -28.21
N ALA A 661 29.64 -24.61 -29.40
CA ALA A 661 30.49 -25.13 -30.46
C ALA A 661 31.05 -23.97 -31.26
N SER A 662 32.27 -24.11 -31.77
CA SER A 662 32.83 -23.13 -32.69
C SER A 662 33.68 -23.74 -33.79
N GLN A 663 33.80 -23.01 -34.89
CA GLN A 663 34.67 -23.34 -36.02
C GLN A 663 35.31 -22.08 -36.60
N MET A 664 36.61 -22.15 -36.92
CA MET A 664 37.31 -21.07 -37.61
C MET A 664 36.97 -21.01 -39.10
N ILE A 665 36.85 -19.78 -39.62
CA ILE A 665 36.68 -19.48 -41.04
C ILE A 665 37.56 -18.30 -41.47
N GLU A 666 38.25 -18.44 -42.60
CA GLU A 666 39.01 -17.35 -43.22
C GLU A 666 38.14 -16.61 -44.25
N ALA A 667 37.89 -15.32 -44.02
CA ALA A 667 37.32 -14.42 -45.00
C ALA A 667 38.43 -13.91 -45.91
N LYS A 668 38.45 -14.36 -47.16
CA LYS A 668 39.42 -13.94 -48.17
C LYS A 668 38.99 -12.65 -48.84
N GLN A 669 39.97 -11.87 -49.29
CA GLN A 669 39.69 -10.67 -50.08
C GLN A 669 39.01 -11.06 -51.40
N ALA A 670 38.03 -10.24 -51.79
CA ALA A 670 37.37 -10.34 -53.08
C ALA A 670 38.25 -9.76 -54.18
N ASP A 671 38.56 -10.53 -55.22
CA ASP A 671 39.17 -10.05 -56.46
C ASP A 671 38.06 -9.78 -57.48
N VAL A 672 37.82 -8.51 -57.79
CA VAL A 672 36.83 -8.07 -58.77
C VAL A 672 37.52 -7.26 -59.85
N THR A 673 37.17 -7.50 -61.12
CA THR A 673 37.61 -6.66 -62.25
C THR A 673 36.42 -5.92 -62.85
N LEU A 674 36.66 -4.69 -63.33
CA LEU A 674 35.68 -3.86 -64.02
C LEU A 674 36.17 -3.48 -65.41
N GLU A 675 35.31 -3.65 -66.40
CA GLU A 675 35.55 -3.31 -67.80
C GLU A 675 34.41 -2.45 -68.35
N ALA A 676 34.78 -1.38 -69.04
CA ALA A 676 33.88 -0.44 -69.72
C ALA A 676 34.67 0.33 -70.79
N ALA A 677 34.00 1.05 -71.68
CA ALA A 677 34.68 1.94 -72.63
C ALA A 677 35.39 3.10 -71.90
N ASP A 678 36.52 3.57 -72.42
CA ASP A 678 37.29 4.67 -71.83
C ASP A 678 36.64 6.04 -72.05
N GLN A 679 35.80 6.15 -73.08
CA GLN A 679 35.03 7.36 -73.41
C GLN A 679 33.54 7.03 -73.62
N LEU A 680 32.68 7.93 -73.16
CA LEU A 680 31.22 7.84 -73.26
C LEU A 680 30.65 9.20 -73.69
N ARG A 681 29.75 9.26 -74.67
CA ARG A 681 29.05 10.52 -74.98
C ARG A 681 27.83 10.70 -74.08
N LEU A 682 27.51 11.95 -73.79
CA LEU A 682 26.26 12.30 -73.13
C LEU A 682 25.04 11.73 -73.89
N GLY A 683 24.19 10.99 -73.16
CA GLY A 683 22.98 10.35 -73.68
C GLY A 683 23.17 8.89 -74.13
N ASP A 684 24.40 8.45 -74.39
CA ASP A 684 24.69 7.06 -74.73
C ASP A 684 24.63 6.16 -73.48
N LYS A 685 24.50 4.85 -73.70
CA LYS A 685 24.58 3.84 -72.64
C LYS A 685 26.00 3.33 -72.52
N LEU A 686 26.52 3.28 -71.29
CA LEU A 686 27.78 2.62 -70.97
C LEU A 686 27.52 1.15 -70.68
N ARG A 687 28.00 0.25 -71.56
CA ARG A 687 28.06 -1.18 -71.24
C ARG A 687 29.19 -1.39 -70.23
N VAL A 688 28.84 -1.95 -69.08
CA VAL A 688 29.79 -2.33 -68.04
C VAL A 688 29.78 -3.85 -67.90
N SER A 689 30.96 -4.45 -67.92
CA SER A 689 31.19 -5.87 -67.58
C SER A 689 32.09 -5.99 -66.35
N TRP A 690 31.90 -7.05 -65.59
CA TRP A 690 32.72 -7.34 -64.41
C TRP A 690 32.97 -8.84 -64.28
N SER A 691 34.08 -9.18 -63.62
CA SER A 691 34.39 -10.56 -63.23
C SER A 691 34.74 -10.62 -61.75
N GLY A 692 34.46 -11.76 -61.12
CA GLY A 692 34.42 -11.87 -59.65
C GLY A 692 33.09 -11.37 -59.11
N THR A 693 32.31 -12.26 -58.46
CA THR A 693 31.01 -11.90 -57.87
C THR A 693 30.99 -12.35 -56.41
N VAL A 694 30.67 -11.42 -55.50
CA VAL A 694 30.80 -11.64 -54.06
C VAL A 694 29.52 -11.40 -53.25
N GLY A 695 28.47 -10.84 -53.86
CA GLY A 695 27.10 -10.89 -53.34
C GLY A 695 26.06 -10.34 -54.30
N ALA A 696 24.82 -10.87 -54.27
CA ALA A 696 23.74 -10.40 -55.15
C ALA A 696 23.28 -8.95 -54.87
N ARG A 697 23.64 -8.42 -53.71
CA ARG A 697 23.31 -7.05 -53.27
C ARG A 697 24.39 -6.03 -53.60
N ASP A 698 25.55 -6.47 -54.07
CA ASP A 698 26.62 -5.58 -54.52
C ASP A 698 26.14 -4.72 -55.68
N TYR A 699 26.75 -3.57 -55.85
CA TYR A 699 26.33 -2.61 -56.86
C TYR A 699 27.52 -1.93 -57.52
N ILE A 700 27.31 -1.49 -58.76
CA ILE A 700 28.28 -0.69 -59.50
C ILE A 700 27.68 0.70 -59.64
N ASN A 701 28.44 1.73 -59.30
CA ASN A 701 28.06 3.12 -59.49
C ASN A 701 29.09 3.90 -60.31
N LEU A 702 28.64 4.98 -60.94
CA LEU A 702 29.46 5.92 -61.71
C LEU A 702 29.33 7.31 -61.07
N VAL A 703 30.45 7.85 -60.62
CA VAL A 703 30.53 9.11 -59.87
C VAL A 703 31.57 10.05 -60.50
N PRO A 704 31.46 11.38 -60.32
CA PRO A 704 32.51 12.29 -60.77
C PRO A 704 33.88 11.91 -60.21
N MET A 705 34.93 12.05 -61.01
CA MET A 705 36.30 11.74 -60.58
C MET A 705 36.69 12.58 -59.35
N GLY A 706 37.30 11.94 -58.34
CA GLY A 706 37.71 12.59 -57.08
C GLY A 706 36.61 12.74 -56.02
N SER A 707 35.43 12.14 -56.23
CA SER A 707 34.38 12.07 -55.20
C SER A 707 34.79 11.18 -54.02
N ASP A 708 34.25 11.46 -52.83
CA ASP A 708 34.45 10.64 -51.63
C ASP A 708 34.04 9.18 -51.85
N GLU A 709 34.60 8.23 -51.08
CA GLU A 709 34.38 6.78 -51.28
C GLU A 709 32.90 6.36 -51.17
N ASP A 710 32.12 7.07 -50.35
CA ASP A 710 30.68 6.86 -50.14
C ASP A 710 29.80 7.65 -51.12
N ALA A 711 30.40 8.45 -52.01
CA ALA A 711 29.66 9.20 -53.01
C ALA A 711 28.83 8.29 -53.90
N PHE A 712 27.60 8.73 -54.19
CA PHE A 712 26.60 7.93 -54.86
C PHE A 712 26.10 8.63 -56.12
N GLY A 713 26.22 7.95 -57.26
CA GLY A 713 25.80 8.44 -58.56
C GLY A 713 24.85 7.48 -59.26
N SER A 714 24.91 7.44 -60.58
CA SER A 714 24.14 6.48 -61.36
C SER A 714 24.64 5.07 -61.06
N TYR A 715 23.74 4.15 -60.71
CA TYR A 715 24.10 2.83 -60.22
C TYR A 715 23.13 1.73 -60.67
N PHE A 716 23.58 0.48 -60.57
CA PHE A 716 22.72 -0.69 -60.60
C PHE A 716 23.28 -1.79 -59.67
N GLN A 717 22.39 -2.65 -59.16
CA GLN A 717 22.80 -3.86 -58.44
C GLN A 717 23.30 -4.94 -59.41
N VAL A 718 24.40 -5.59 -59.05
CA VAL A 718 25.04 -6.66 -59.82
C VAL A 718 24.13 -7.88 -59.95
N ARG A 719 23.50 -8.30 -58.84
CA ARG A 719 22.66 -9.51 -58.77
C ARG A 719 23.40 -10.74 -59.28
N ASP A 720 22.81 -11.50 -60.20
CA ASP A 720 23.34 -12.70 -60.84
C ASP A 720 23.96 -12.43 -62.23
N LYS A 721 24.15 -11.16 -62.59
CA LYS A 721 24.67 -10.75 -63.90
C LYS A 721 26.21 -10.62 -63.90
N THR A 722 26.78 -10.62 -65.10
CA THR A 722 28.21 -10.34 -65.37
C THR A 722 28.42 -9.09 -66.21
N GLN A 723 27.34 -8.49 -66.72
CA GLN A 723 27.34 -7.24 -67.47
C GLN A 723 25.97 -6.56 -67.37
N ASN A 724 25.96 -5.23 -67.50
CA ASN A 724 24.73 -4.44 -67.57
C ASN A 724 24.99 -3.08 -68.24
N ASP A 725 23.93 -2.46 -68.77
CA ASP A 725 24.01 -1.11 -69.32
C ASP A 725 23.70 -0.07 -68.23
N MET A 726 24.54 0.96 -68.15
CA MET A 726 24.37 2.13 -67.31
C MET A 726 24.02 3.34 -68.16
N LYS A 727 23.17 4.23 -67.63
CA LYS A 727 22.90 5.53 -68.30
C LYS A 727 24.10 6.45 -68.14
N SER A 728 24.45 7.20 -69.19
CA SER A 728 25.40 8.30 -69.08
C SER A 728 24.97 9.28 -67.98
N PRO A 729 25.92 9.89 -67.26
CA PRO A 729 25.69 11.06 -66.42
C PRO A 729 25.13 12.25 -67.23
N ASP A 730 24.65 13.28 -66.53
CA ASP A 730 24.05 14.49 -67.11
C ASP A 730 25.06 15.59 -67.48
N ALA A 731 26.35 15.42 -67.13
CA ALA A 731 27.41 16.39 -67.37
C ALA A 731 28.65 15.72 -67.98
N THR A 732 29.41 16.48 -68.76
CA THR A 732 30.71 16.05 -69.29
C THR A 732 31.79 16.10 -68.21
N GLY A 733 32.88 15.37 -68.41
CA GLY A 733 34.04 15.36 -67.52
C GLY A 733 34.59 13.96 -67.26
N LEU A 734 35.57 13.85 -66.37
CA LEU A 734 36.10 12.56 -65.92
C LEU A 734 35.20 11.97 -64.83
N TYR A 735 34.83 10.71 -65.00
CA TYR A 735 34.07 9.93 -64.05
C TYR A 735 34.84 8.67 -63.64
N GLU A 736 34.47 8.14 -62.49
CA GLU A 736 34.98 6.89 -61.93
C GLU A 736 33.84 5.91 -61.73
N LEU A 737 33.97 4.75 -62.36
CA LEU A 737 33.12 3.59 -62.19
C LEU A 737 33.67 2.75 -61.03
N ARG A 738 32.85 2.45 -60.02
CA ARG A 738 33.27 1.69 -58.83
C ARG A 738 32.39 0.46 -58.62
N TYR A 739 33.01 -0.64 -58.24
CA TYR A 739 32.32 -1.83 -57.74
C TYR A 739 32.27 -1.79 -56.22
N MET A 740 31.07 -1.80 -55.64
CA MET A 740 30.83 -1.61 -54.22
C MET A 740 30.35 -2.92 -53.56
N LEU A 741 31.09 -3.37 -52.54
CA LEU A 741 30.68 -4.48 -51.68
C LEU A 741 29.58 -4.02 -50.73
N HIS A 742 28.39 -4.64 -50.78
CA HIS A 742 27.26 -4.18 -49.98
C HIS A 742 27.45 -4.37 -48.47
N ALA A 743 28.19 -5.40 -48.05
CA ALA A 743 28.36 -5.76 -46.64
C ALA A 743 28.97 -4.65 -45.77
N ASN A 744 29.87 -3.83 -46.34
CA ASN A 744 30.55 -2.74 -45.63
C ASN A 744 30.81 -1.49 -46.50
N ASN A 745 30.18 -1.37 -47.68
CA ASN A 745 30.35 -0.28 -48.64
C ASN A 745 31.79 -0.07 -49.15
N ARG A 746 32.64 -1.10 -49.12
CA ARG A 746 34.02 -1.00 -49.62
C ARG A 746 34.06 -1.06 -51.16
N VAL A 747 34.87 -0.19 -51.77
CA VAL A 747 35.21 -0.26 -53.20
C VAL A 747 36.16 -1.45 -53.45
N LEU A 748 35.76 -2.37 -54.32
CA LEU A 748 36.56 -3.54 -54.72
C LEU A 748 37.33 -3.34 -56.03
N ALA A 749 36.78 -2.52 -56.94
CA ALA A 749 37.39 -2.21 -58.23
C ALA A 749 37.03 -0.80 -58.67
N ARG A 750 37.92 -0.14 -59.42
CA ARG A 750 37.72 1.20 -60.00
C ARG A 750 38.10 1.20 -61.47
N ARG A 751 37.41 2.01 -62.28
CA ARG A 751 37.77 2.29 -63.68
C ARG A 751 37.40 3.72 -64.05
N THR A 752 38.31 4.42 -64.73
CA THR A 752 38.06 5.77 -65.23
C THR A 752 37.28 5.74 -66.55
N VAL A 753 36.33 6.66 -66.70
CA VAL A 753 35.53 6.86 -67.92
C VAL A 753 35.42 8.36 -68.18
N GLU A 754 35.81 8.82 -69.36
CA GLU A 754 35.64 10.21 -69.78
C GLU A 754 34.28 10.41 -70.46
N VAL A 755 33.45 11.30 -69.92
CA VAL A 755 32.16 11.66 -70.50
C VAL A 755 32.32 12.89 -71.39
N LEU A 756 32.15 12.71 -72.70
CA LEU A 756 32.27 13.73 -73.73
C LEU A 756 30.92 14.34 -74.10
N ALA A 757 30.94 15.50 -74.76
CA ALA A 757 29.74 16.11 -75.33
C ALA A 757 29.07 15.18 -76.36
N ALA A 758 27.76 15.32 -76.55
CA ALA A 758 26.96 14.43 -77.39
C ALA A 758 27.42 14.36 -78.86
N ASP A 759 28.12 15.39 -79.35
CA ASP A 759 28.63 15.56 -80.71
C ASP A 759 30.14 15.30 -80.86
N ALA A 760 30.86 15.00 -79.77
CA ALA A 760 32.32 14.84 -79.78
C ALA A 760 32.76 13.62 -80.60
N ALA A 761 33.75 13.75 -81.50
CA ALA A 761 34.29 12.63 -82.27
C ALA A 761 34.85 11.52 -81.35
N LEU A 762 34.38 10.28 -81.50
CA LEU A 762 34.90 9.12 -80.79
C LEU A 762 35.83 8.36 -81.75
N ASN A 763 37.09 8.16 -81.34
CA ASN A 763 38.02 7.28 -82.03
C ASN A 763 38.01 5.93 -81.31
N ALA A 764 37.27 4.97 -81.83
CA ALA A 764 37.17 3.62 -81.28
C ALA A 764 38.12 2.70 -82.05
N GLY A 765 39.42 2.74 -81.70
CA GLY A 765 40.45 1.86 -82.29
C GLY A 765 40.79 2.14 -83.76
N ALA A 766 40.42 3.32 -84.28
CA ALA A 766 40.83 3.79 -85.59
C ALA A 766 41.00 5.32 -85.59
N SER A 767 41.81 5.83 -86.54
CA SER A 767 41.93 7.26 -86.82
C SER A 767 41.59 7.55 -88.29
N LEU A 768 41.05 8.74 -88.55
CA LEU A 768 40.88 9.31 -89.88
C LEU A 768 41.74 10.56 -90.02
N SER A 769 42.35 10.72 -91.18
CA SER A 769 43.15 11.88 -91.53
C SER A 769 42.75 12.37 -92.92
N ALA A 770 42.02 13.48 -92.95
CA ALA A 770 41.69 14.25 -94.14
C ALA A 770 41.91 15.75 -93.86
N PRO A 771 42.06 16.60 -94.90
CA PRO A 771 42.04 18.05 -94.73
C PRO A 771 40.71 18.52 -94.12
N GLU A 772 40.75 19.63 -93.37
CA GLU A 772 39.55 20.20 -92.73
C GLU A 772 38.60 20.84 -93.76
N SER A 773 39.10 21.30 -94.90
CA SER A 773 38.27 21.78 -96.02
C SER A 773 38.80 21.38 -97.41
N ALA A 774 37.91 21.37 -98.40
CA ALA A 774 38.22 21.05 -99.80
C ALA A 774 37.26 21.72 -100.79
N ALA A 775 37.71 21.99 -102.02
CA ALA A 775 36.85 22.58 -103.06
C ALA A 775 35.77 21.59 -103.55
N PRO A 776 34.59 22.06 -103.98
CA PRO A 776 33.55 21.21 -104.55
C PRO A 776 34.06 20.32 -105.69
N GLY A 777 33.78 19.01 -105.62
CA GLY A 777 34.20 18.04 -106.62
C GLY A 777 35.69 17.65 -106.62
N ALA A 778 36.50 18.19 -105.70
CA ALA A 778 37.93 17.90 -105.62
C ALA A 778 38.23 16.46 -105.18
N MET A 779 39.35 15.91 -105.66
CA MET A 779 39.89 14.63 -105.17
C MET A 779 40.73 14.89 -103.92
N VAL A 780 40.34 14.27 -102.80
CA VAL A 780 41.01 14.40 -101.51
C VAL A 780 41.59 13.06 -101.09
N GLU A 781 42.83 13.09 -100.60
CA GLU A 781 43.46 11.93 -99.98
C GLU A 781 42.96 11.77 -98.55
N ILE A 782 42.38 10.60 -98.26
CA ILE A 782 41.91 10.23 -96.95
C ILE A 782 42.81 9.10 -96.44
N GLY A 783 43.59 9.40 -95.41
CA GLY A 783 44.34 8.41 -94.65
C GLY A 783 43.51 7.86 -93.50
N TRP A 784 43.81 6.63 -93.08
CA TRP A 784 43.27 6.06 -91.85
C TRP A 784 44.29 5.13 -91.20
N SER A 785 44.15 4.91 -89.90
CA SER A 785 44.78 3.80 -89.18
C SER A 785 43.69 3.01 -88.45
N VAL A 786 43.84 1.70 -88.33
CA VAL A 786 42.91 0.84 -87.58
C VAL A 786 43.68 -0.23 -86.84
N ASP A 787 43.28 -0.51 -85.61
CA ASP A 787 43.94 -1.47 -84.74
C ASP A 787 43.64 -2.92 -85.16
N SER A 788 42.52 -3.17 -85.85
CA SER A 788 42.13 -4.48 -86.38
C SER A 788 41.28 -4.40 -87.65
N ASP A 789 41.58 -5.26 -88.63
CA ASP A 789 40.85 -5.35 -89.91
C ASP A 789 39.58 -6.23 -89.82
N SER A 790 38.60 -6.00 -90.70
CA SER A 790 37.33 -6.74 -90.75
C SER A 790 36.87 -6.95 -92.20
N ALA A 791 35.97 -7.91 -92.42
CA ALA A 791 35.57 -8.39 -93.74
C ALA A 791 34.94 -7.30 -94.66
N ASP A 792 34.36 -6.25 -94.10
CA ASP A 792 33.83 -5.11 -94.87
C ASP A 792 33.98 -3.79 -94.11
N GLN A 793 35.18 -3.21 -94.22
CA GLN A 793 35.49 -1.89 -93.70
C GLN A 793 35.47 -0.83 -94.82
N ARG A 794 34.95 0.36 -94.51
CA ARG A 794 34.72 1.42 -95.50
C ARG A 794 35.00 2.82 -94.97
N ILE A 795 35.63 3.64 -95.80
CA ILE A 795 35.61 5.10 -95.64
C ILE A 795 34.39 5.63 -96.41
N THR A 796 33.56 6.42 -95.74
CA THR A 796 32.32 6.95 -96.30
C THR A 796 32.20 8.45 -96.11
N ILE A 797 31.56 9.15 -97.03
CA ILE A 797 31.12 10.55 -96.91
C ILE A 797 29.61 10.54 -96.72
N ALA A 798 29.11 11.24 -95.71
CA ALA A 798 27.69 11.41 -95.44
C ALA A 798 27.36 12.84 -94.99
N ASN A 799 26.08 13.22 -95.04
CA ASN A 799 25.65 14.44 -94.34
C ASN A 799 25.75 14.21 -92.81
N PRO A 800 26.00 15.25 -91.99
CA PRO A 800 26.11 15.11 -90.54
C PRO A 800 24.94 14.36 -89.90
N ASP A 801 23.70 14.68 -90.31
CA ASP A 801 22.47 14.10 -89.77
C ASP A 801 22.01 12.81 -90.48
N GLN A 802 22.80 12.32 -91.45
CA GLN A 802 22.45 11.13 -92.21
C GLN A 802 22.67 9.85 -91.39
N ALA A 803 21.76 8.88 -91.50
CA ALA A 803 21.85 7.59 -90.80
C ALA A 803 23.22 6.91 -90.99
N ILE A 804 23.75 6.34 -89.90
CA ILE A 804 25.17 5.97 -89.75
C ILE A 804 25.70 5.03 -90.84
N PHE A 805 24.92 4.02 -91.25
CA PHE A 805 25.29 3.06 -92.31
C PHE A 805 24.68 3.40 -93.67
N THR A 806 24.46 4.69 -93.90
CA THR A 806 24.11 5.23 -95.22
C THR A 806 25.09 6.32 -95.57
N TRP A 807 25.39 6.46 -96.85
CA TRP A 807 26.43 7.36 -97.33
C TRP A 807 26.08 7.95 -98.69
N ILE A 808 26.67 9.11 -98.96
CA ILE A 808 26.69 9.74 -100.28
C ILE A 808 27.68 8.97 -101.16
N ARG A 809 28.86 8.65 -100.60
CA ARG A 809 29.90 7.88 -101.28
C ARG A 809 30.62 6.99 -100.27
N ALA A 810 31.08 5.83 -100.71
CA ALA A 810 31.87 4.92 -99.90
C ALA A 810 32.96 4.25 -100.73
N VAL A 811 34.10 4.00 -100.09
CA VAL A 811 35.20 3.22 -100.65
C VAL A 811 35.60 2.15 -99.63
N LYS A 812 35.78 0.92 -100.11
CA LYS A 812 36.27 -0.19 -99.27
C LYS A 812 37.75 0.01 -98.97
N THR A 813 38.17 -0.32 -97.76
CA THR A 813 39.55 -0.12 -97.29
C THR A 813 40.53 -1.24 -97.70
N SER A 814 40.13 -2.12 -98.63
CA SER A 814 40.89 -3.31 -99.04
C SER A 814 42.23 -3.03 -99.74
N GLU A 815 42.48 -1.79 -100.19
CA GLU A 815 43.71 -1.41 -100.92
C GLU A 815 44.74 -0.67 -100.05
N GLY A 816 44.46 -0.49 -98.74
CA GLY A 816 45.33 0.23 -97.80
C GLY A 816 45.26 1.77 -97.91
N PRO A 817 45.68 2.52 -96.88
CA PRO A 817 45.67 3.98 -96.89
C PRO A 817 46.90 4.59 -97.59
N PRO A 818 46.80 5.80 -98.18
CA PRO A 818 45.60 6.62 -98.32
C PRO A 818 44.74 6.22 -99.53
N VAL A 819 43.47 6.59 -99.51
CA VAL A 819 42.57 6.47 -100.67
C VAL A 819 42.18 7.84 -101.20
N GLN A 820 42.10 7.98 -102.53
CA GLN A 820 41.58 9.19 -103.13
C GLN A 820 40.06 9.11 -103.28
N MET A 821 39.36 10.07 -102.69
CA MET A 821 37.91 10.17 -102.78
C MET A 821 37.49 11.54 -103.29
N GLN A 822 36.57 11.55 -104.25
CA GLN A 822 35.99 12.78 -104.76
C GLN A 822 34.99 13.34 -103.76
N MET A 823 35.17 14.61 -103.40
CA MET A 823 34.25 15.34 -102.52
C MET A 823 32.95 15.72 -103.24
N PRO A 824 31.84 15.92 -102.51
CA PRO A 824 30.57 16.38 -103.10
C PRO A 824 30.72 17.69 -103.89
N ASP A 825 29.93 17.85 -104.96
CA ASP A 825 29.92 19.07 -105.79
C ASP A 825 29.15 20.24 -105.15
N GLN A 826 28.45 20.01 -104.04
CA GLN A 826 27.71 21.02 -103.30
C GLN A 826 28.53 21.50 -102.10
N PRO A 827 28.71 22.83 -101.93
CA PRO A 827 29.29 23.38 -100.71
C PRO A 827 28.45 23.03 -99.48
N GLY A 828 29.12 22.74 -98.36
CA GLY A 828 28.46 22.36 -97.12
C GLY A 828 29.36 21.54 -96.19
N THR A 829 28.86 21.26 -94.98
CA THR A 829 29.54 20.42 -94.00
C THR A 829 29.19 18.95 -94.24
N TYR A 830 30.20 18.10 -94.34
CA TYR A 830 30.05 16.66 -94.49
C TYR A 830 30.84 15.91 -93.43
N GLU A 831 30.45 14.67 -93.15
CA GLU A 831 31.12 13.79 -92.21
C GLU A 831 31.78 12.63 -92.96
N LEU A 832 33.10 12.52 -92.81
CA LEU A 832 33.86 11.34 -93.13
C LEU A 832 33.69 10.32 -92.00
N ARG A 833 33.29 9.10 -92.34
CA ARG A 833 33.09 8.01 -91.38
C ARG A 833 33.90 6.81 -91.82
N PHE A 834 34.66 6.25 -90.90
CA PHE A 834 35.28 4.95 -91.05
C PHE A 834 34.38 3.92 -90.35
N LEU A 835 33.80 3.02 -91.14
CA LEU A 835 32.79 2.08 -90.69
C LEU A 835 33.28 0.65 -90.85
N ASP A 836 32.99 -0.19 -89.88
CA ASP A 836 32.97 -1.65 -90.02
C ASP A 836 31.52 -2.08 -90.26
N VAL A 837 31.20 -2.32 -91.52
CA VAL A 837 29.85 -2.68 -91.94
C VAL A 837 29.50 -4.10 -91.49
N SER A 838 30.48 -4.99 -91.39
CA SER A 838 30.25 -6.39 -90.98
C SER A 838 29.86 -6.48 -89.52
N ASN A 839 30.49 -5.66 -88.66
CA ASN A 839 30.21 -5.63 -87.23
C ASN A 839 29.23 -4.52 -86.82
N GLN A 840 28.66 -3.79 -87.78
CA GLN A 840 27.83 -2.60 -87.55
C GLN A 840 28.45 -1.59 -86.57
N ALA A 841 29.76 -1.37 -86.70
CA ALA A 841 30.51 -0.46 -85.83
C ALA A 841 30.99 0.79 -86.58
N VAL A 842 31.08 1.90 -85.85
CA VAL A 842 31.70 3.15 -86.29
C VAL A 842 33.08 3.20 -85.66
N LEU A 843 34.13 3.18 -86.49
CA LEU A 843 35.51 3.09 -86.03
C LEU A 843 36.13 4.48 -85.81
N ALA A 844 35.88 5.42 -86.72
CA ALA A 844 36.31 6.80 -86.60
C ALA A 844 35.39 7.75 -87.37
N ARG A 845 35.38 9.03 -87.01
CA ARG A 845 34.68 10.08 -87.74
C ARG A 845 35.50 11.37 -87.79
N GLN A 846 35.40 12.08 -88.90
CA GLN A 846 36.01 13.40 -89.08
C GLN A 846 35.08 14.29 -89.90
N VAL A 847 34.93 15.56 -89.51
CA VAL A 847 34.15 16.54 -90.27
C VAL A 847 35.04 17.18 -91.34
N ILE A 848 34.48 17.42 -92.53
CA ILE A 848 35.13 18.16 -93.62
C ILE A 848 34.16 19.20 -94.21
N THR A 849 34.65 20.41 -94.43
CA THR A 849 33.87 21.51 -95.02
C THR A 849 34.19 21.67 -96.51
N ILE A 850 33.17 21.65 -97.35
CA ILE A 850 33.32 21.86 -98.79
C ILE A 850 32.99 23.31 -99.13
N GLU A 851 33.98 24.07 -99.62
CA GLU A 851 33.90 25.53 -99.87
C GLU A 851 34.68 26.01 -101.10
#